data_AF-A0A9D7D7B3-F1
#
_entry.id   AF-A0A9D7D7B3-F1
#
_cell.length_a   1.000
_cell.length_b   1.000
_cell.length_c   1.000
_cell.angle_alpha   90.00
_cell.angle_beta   90.00
_cell.angle_gamma   90.00
#
_symmetry.space_group_name_H-M   'P 1'
#
loop_
_entity.id
_entity.type
_entity.pdbx_description
1 polymer ?
#
loop_
_entity_poly.entity_id
_entity_poly.type
_entity_poly.pdbx_seq_one_letter_code
_entity_poly.pdbx_strand_id
1 'polypeptide(L)'
;MRLSPVLGTIAAGLFLQTGARALEFAPDGTLVFHREAVVTEGFESFTPQGGLSLREGPEALEGTRYALVRADSFEQLVKLPLNLPNRDAAYQARMFVRKNRVLADVDVEGGSLSEVSARFYPTGRVTSDGWYEVETAPFTVQATKGAKATLSIFASGAEVDGFEVSMTGEARELRACATHGDGVCGAHEFCAARACHDGALGLPPLPKAEHRDSVVDYLKRRLELFFGGRYTRNLSLPGALVTMDRMKAATSAWEFWNGFATAVRQLRDWHTKMEGAVTVSGRGALPVCFVEGNADLSHHLAPAASSLPDVLVSHVGPEQNFGLKAGDRLVAVNGMHPIAFMESLETVNWDTWRANDPQVHAEKLENIRKAIRRWGKDLTVIRCDAAKTSCSAPETFPVTALSDTEPTVYPNCDHRPQYHLANGNPDAVEHYVQGVHYGPLANTTEAEGLYGMIWDDVMLDGTSANPYEAAMSTFRAKASGVILDHRTGNGGTEPAAEYLTELFRSPATLGASTGFNFTIGLIGPSTTVKDALAIFTARKGTEDAFVVGSDTARQNLRTALLLARDGSASDWFPLGMRGAPNVRLFGRRTAGAFSSYISFDYYGMMNFRLASGDFIEPDGSTQLGHGVRPDEDLLPRQSDLLVGRDTVYERALAWVRTGN
;
A
#
# COMPACT_ATOMS: atom_id res chain seq x y z
N MET A 1 77.90 -17.59 -40.63
CA MET A 1 78.13 -18.80 -39.81
C MET A 1 76.79 -19.26 -39.27
N ARG A 2 76.44 -20.53 -39.48
CA ARG A 2 75.19 -21.19 -39.05
C ARG A 2 75.07 -21.26 -37.53
N LEU A 3 73.83 -21.26 -37.02
CA LEU A 3 73.29 -22.00 -35.85
C LEU A 3 71.78 -21.61 -35.72
N SER A 4 70.86 -22.43 -36.22
CA SER A 4 69.99 -23.42 -35.52
C SER A 4 69.08 -22.89 -34.39
N PRO A 5 67.78 -23.26 -34.38
CA PRO A 5 66.79 -22.80 -33.39
C PRO A 5 66.73 -23.74 -32.17
N VAL A 6 66.45 -23.18 -30.99
CA VAL A 6 66.12 -23.94 -29.77
C VAL A 6 64.64 -23.71 -29.44
N LEU A 7 63.95 -24.85 -29.31
CA LEU A 7 62.64 -25.12 -28.74
C LEU A 7 62.12 -24.07 -27.72
N GLY A 8 60.93 -23.53 -28.01
CA GLY A 8 60.09 -22.81 -27.06
C GLY A 8 58.94 -23.69 -26.58
N THR A 9 58.90 -23.87 -25.26
CA THR A 9 58.01 -24.69 -24.44
C THR A 9 56.52 -24.35 -24.64
N ILE A 10 55.68 -25.37 -24.82
CA ILE A 10 54.22 -25.28 -24.76
C ILE A 10 53.82 -25.03 -23.30
N ALA A 11 53.38 -23.82 -22.99
CA ALA A 11 52.66 -23.53 -21.76
C ALA A 11 51.21 -24.00 -21.94
N ALA A 12 50.88 -25.14 -21.32
CA ALA A 12 49.49 -25.55 -21.14
C ALA A 12 48.82 -24.51 -20.24
N GLY A 13 47.96 -23.68 -20.83
CA GLY A 13 47.08 -22.79 -20.08
C GLY A 13 46.16 -23.63 -19.20
N LEU A 14 46.31 -23.50 -17.88
CA LEU A 14 45.21 -23.78 -16.97
C LEU A 14 44.07 -22.83 -17.33
N PHE A 15 43.12 -23.29 -18.14
CA PHE A 15 41.79 -22.74 -18.12
C PHE A 15 41.25 -22.97 -16.72
N LEU A 16 41.23 -21.91 -15.92
CA LEU A 16 40.35 -21.83 -14.76
C LEU A 16 38.96 -22.15 -15.29
N GLN A 17 38.44 -23.32 -14.94
CA GLN A 17 37.04 -23.66 -15.16
C GLN A 17 36.24 -22.62 -14.39
N THR A 18 35.75 -21.61 -15.11
CA THR A 18 34.60 -20.85 -14.66
C THR A 18 33.52 -21.89 -14.41
N GLY A 19 33.04 -22.02 -13.17
CA GLY A 19 32.03 -23.01 -12.82
C GLY A 19 30.88 -22.96 -13.83
N ALA A 20 30.49 -24.13 -14.34
CA ALA A 20 29.40 -24.28 -15.29
C ALA A 20 28.18 -23.50 -14.78
N ARG A 21 27.56 -22.71 -15.65
CA ARG A 21 26.40 -21.90 -15.31
C ARG A 21 25.14 -22.73 -15.60
N ALA A 22 24.11 -22.56 -14.78
CA ALA A 22 22.80 -23.17 -15.06
C ALA A 22 22.18 -22.57 -16.36
N LEU A 23 21.52 -23.41 -17.17
CA LEU A 23 21.14 -23.18 -18.59
C LEU A 23 22.30 -22.68 -19.48
N GLU A 24 22.93 -23.56 -20.26
CA GLU A 24 24.01 -23.21 -21.21
C GLU A 24 23.58 -23.35 -22.66
N PHE A 25 24.29 -22.72 -23.58
CA PHE A 25 24.12 -22.96 -25.01
C PHE A 25 25.29 -23.78 -25.54
N ALA A 26 24.99 -24.87 -26.22
CA ALA A 26 25.97 -25.64 -26.97
C ALA A 26 26.56 -24.77 -28.11
N PRO A 27 27.72 -25.15 -28.68
CA PRO A 27 28.34 -24.39 -29.77
C PRO A 27 27.45 -24.20 -31.01
N ASP A 28 26.44 -25.05 -31.19
CA ASP A 28 25.44 -24.97 -32.26
C ASP A 28 24.25 -24.04 -31.94
N GLY A 29 24.22 -23.46 -30.74
CA GLY A 29 23.16 -22.57 -30.29
C GLY A 29 21.98 -23.26 -29.61
N THR A 30 22.01 -24.59 -29.45
CA THR A 30 20.97 -25.33 -28.72
C THR A 30 21.11 -25.14 -27.22
N LEU A 31 20.01 -24.95 -26.52
CA LEU A 31 20.00 -24.91 -25.06
C LEU A 31 20.31 -26.28 -24.47
N VAL A 32 21.13 -26.30 -23.43
CA VAL A 32 21.50 -27.49 -22.66
C VAL A 32 21.21 -27.21 -21.19
N PHE A 33 20.41 -28.08 -20.59
CA PHE A 33 20.11 -28.03 -19.17
C PHE A 33 21.36 -28.29 -18.33
N HIS A 34 21.40 -27.69 -17.15
CA HIS A 34 22.49 -27.94 -16.22
C HIS A 34 22.50 -29.42 -15.79
N ARG A 35 23.69 -30.03 -15.76
CA ARG A 35 23.83 -31.46 -15.42
C ARG A 35 23.32 -31.82 -14.01
N GLU A 36 23.22 -30.81 -13.13
CA GLU A 36 22.77 -30.96 -11.74
C GLU A 36 21.34 -30.41 -11.53
N ALA A 37 20.64 -30.04 -12.61
CA ALA A 37 19.23 -29.68 -12.55
C ALA A 37 18.42 -30.90 -12.06
N VAL A 38 17.55 -30.66 -11.08
CA VAL A 38 16.66 -31.67 -10.49
C VAL A 38 15.29 -31.70 -11.16
N VAL A 39 14.94 -30.63 -11.87
CA VAL A 39 13.76 -30.51 -12.72
C VAL A 39 14.21 -29.85 -14.02
N THR A 40 13.77 -30.37 -15.15
CA THR A 40 14.01 -29.82 -16.50
C THR A 40 12.75 -29.99 -17.32
N GLU A 41 12.35 -28.95 -18.04
CA GLU A 41 11.21 -28.96 -18.95
C GLU A 41 11.52 -28.10 -20.18
N GLY A 42 11.72 -28.77 -21.33
CA GLY A 42 11.86 -28.15 -22.66
C GLY A 42 10.58 -28.27 -23.50
N PHE A 43 9.48 -28.73 -22.90
CA PHE A 43 8.13 -28.78 -23.47
C PHE A 43 7.91 -29.77 -24.64
N GLU A 44 8.88 -30.63 -24.94
CA GLU A 44 8.77 -31.67 -25.98
C GLU A 44 7.66 -32.71 -25.69
N SER A 45 7.58 -33.14 -24.43
CA SER A 45 6.63 -34.17 -23.97
C SER A 45 5.54 -33.64 -23.04
N PHE A 46 5.47 -32.31 -22.89
CA PHE A 46 4.54 -31.66 -21.99
C PHE A 46 3.09 -31.83 -22.45
N THR A 47 2.17 -32.05 -21.51
CA THR A 47 0.74 -32.10 -21.80
C THR A 47 0.11 -30.73 -21.51
N PRO A 48 -0.45 -30.03 -22.53
CA PRO A 48 -1.09 -28.73 -22.34
C PRO A 48 -2.11 -28.72 -21.21
N GLN A 49 -2.01 -27.74 -20.31
CA GLN A 49 -2.94 -27.56 -19.20
C GLN A 49 -2.98 -26.10 -18.74
N GLY A 50 -4.11 -25.69 -18.14
CA GLY A 50 -4.22 -24.44 -17.39
C GLY A 50 -3.70 -23.20 -18.11
N GLY A 51 -4.10 -22.97 -19.37
CA GLY A 51 -3.66 -21.79 -20.14
C GLY A 51 -2.34 -21.95 -20.90
N LEU A 52 -1.61 -23.06 -20.74
CA LEU A 52 -0.47 -23.41 -21.60
C LEU A 52 -0.91 -24.17 -22.84
N SER A 53 -0.38 -23.80 -24.00
CA SER A 53 -0.39 -24.62 -25.22
C SER A 53 1.01 -24.77 -25.78
N LEU A 54 1.23 -25.79 -26.62
CA LEU A 54 2.52 -26.01 -27.27
C LEU A 54 2.54 -25.41 -28.67
N ARG A 55 3.70 -24.90 -29.07
CA ARG A 55 4.01 -24.53 -30.44
C ARG A 55 5.22 -25.29 -30.92
N GLU A 56 5.20 -25.67 -32.18
CA GLU A 56 6.36 -26.23 -32.88
C GLU A 56 6.99 -25.13 -33.73
N GLY A 57 8.32 -25.04 -33.71
CA GLY A 57 9.03 -24.08 -34.54
C GLY A 57 10.54 -24.12 -34.34
N PRO A 58 11.31 -23.63 -35.33
CA PRO A 58 12.77 -23.55 -35.26
C PRO A 58 13.26 -22.53 -34.22
N GLU A 59 12.35 -21.79 -33.58
CA GLU A 59 12.68 -20.81 -32.55
C GLU A 59 12.70 -21.40 -31.14
N ALA A 60 12.42 -22.69 -30.98
CA ALA A 60 12.61 -23.39 -29.71
C ALA A 60 14.09 -23.34 -29.33
N LEU A 61 14.37 -23.07 -28.06
CA LEU A 61 15.73 -23.09 -27.51
C LEU A 61 16.17 -24.53 -27.23
N GLU A 62 15.24 -25.39 -26.80
CA GLU A 62 15.45 -26.83 -26.64
C GLU A 62 14.51 -27.59 -27.59
N GLY A 63 15.04 -28.59 -28.31
CA GLY A 63 14.23 -29.42 -29.19
C GLY A 63 13.55 -28.67 -30.35
N THR A 64 12.24 -28.83 -30.48
CA THR A 64 11.39 -28.32 -31.55
C THR A 64 10.12 -27.62 -31.06
N ARG A 65 9.84 -27.67 -29.75
CA ARG A 65 8.64 -27.15 -29.13
C ARG A 65 8.95 -26.16 -28.02
N TYR A 66 8.02 -25.23 -27.82
CA TYR A 66 8.02 -24.32 -26.68
C TYR A 66 6.58 -24.06 -26.24
N ALA A 67 6.41 -23.52 -25.04
CA ALA A 67 5.10 -23.24 -24.49
C ALA A 67 4.62 -21.82 -24.80
N LEU A 68 3.34 -21.67 -25.11
CA LEU A 68 2.62 -20.40 -25.17
C LEU A 68 1.71 -20.29 -23.95
N VAL A 69 1.90 -19.24 -23.17
CA VAL A 69 1.11 -18.92 -21.97
C VAL A 69 -0.05 -17.98 -22.35
N ARG A 70 -1.26 -18.35 -21.97
CA ARG A 70 -2.47 -17.51 -22.06
C ARG A 70 -3.25 -17.60 -20.75
N ALA A 71 -2.94 -16.69 -19.85
CA ALA A 71 -3.68 -16.41 -18.63
C ALA A 71 -4.12 -14.94 -18.69
N ASP A 72 -5.38 -14.68 -19.05
CA ASP A 72 -5.92 -13.33 -19.20
C ASP A 72 -6.48 -12.79 -17.87
N SER A 73 -6.58 -13.64 -16.85
CA SER A 73 -6.92 -13.29 -15.47
C SER A 73 -6.13 -14.14 -14.47
N PHE A 74 -6.01 -13.68 -13.22
CA PHE A 74 -5.30 -14.44 -12.17
C PHE A 74 -5.99 -15.77 -11.83
N GLU A 75 -7.29 -15.92 -12.10
CA GLU A 75 -8.01 -17.19 -11.97
C GLU A 75 -7.55 -18.24 -12.99
N GLN A 76 -6.94 -17.79 -14.09
CA GLN A 76 -6.38 -18.62 -15.16
C GLN A 76 -4.87 -18.81 -15.02
N LEU A 77 -4.30 -18.46 -13.87
CA LEU A 77 -2.87 -18.66 -13.58
C LEU A 77 -2.47 -20.10 -13.86
N VAL A 78 -1.41 -20.27 -14.64
CA VAL A 78 -0.84 -21.58 -14.91
C VAL A 78 -0.16 -22.07 -13.64
N LYS A 79 -0.52 -23.26 -13.14
CA LYS A 79 0.10 -23.87 -11.97
C LYS A 79 0.71 -25.23 -12.31
N LEU A 80 2.02 -25.36 -12.12
CA LEU A 80 2.79 -26.57 -12.42
C LEU A 80 3.47 -27.08 -11.13
N PRO A 81 3.02 -28.22 -10.57
CA PRO A 81 3.70 -28.84 -9.42
C PRO A 81 5.15 -29.20 -9.77
N LEU A 82 6.08 -28.84 -8.91
CA LEU A 82 7.50 -29.15 -9.08
C LEU A 82 7.84 -30.44 -8.33
N ASN A 83 8.21 -31.47 -9.07
CA ASN A 83 8.63 -32.77 -8.50
C ASN A 83 10.07 -32.69 -8.00
N LEU A 84 10.28 -32.04 -6.86
CA LEU A 84 11.60 -31.91 -6.24
C LEU A 84 12.00 -33.20 -5.49
N PRO A 85 13.32 -33.49 -5.37
CA PRO A 85 13.80 -34.60 -4.55
C PRO A 85 13.29 -34.48 -3.11
N ASN A 86 12.93 -35.60 -2.48
CA ASN A 86 12.47 -35.64 -1.09
C ASN A 86 13.63 -35.43 -0.09
N ARG A 87 14.18 -34.22 -0.08
CA ARG A 87 15.23 -33.74 0.82
C ARG A 87 15.06 -32.25 1.05
N ASP A 88 15.48 -31.80 2.21
CA ASP A 88 15.50 -30.38 2.53
C ASP A 88 16.70 -29.73 1.84
N ALA A 89 16.45 -28.72 0.99
CA ALA A 89 17.51 -28.00 0.32
C ALA A 89 17.09 -26.59 -0.13
N ALA A 90 18.09 -25.80 -0.53
CA ALA A 90 17.88 -24.57 -1.29
C ALA A 90 17.94 -24.85 -2.80
N TYR A 91 17.02 -24.25 -3.53
CA TYR A 91 16.84 -24.39 -4.96
C TYR A 91 16.84 -23.03 -5.64
N GLN A 92 17.15 -23.00 -6.93
CA GLN A 92 16.98 -21.84 -7.80
C GLN A 92 16.32 -22.30 -9.10
N ALA A 93 15.34 -21.54 -9.57
CA ALA A 93 14.64 -21.84 -10.82
C ALA A 93 15.01 -20.82 -11.91
N ARG A 94 15.06 -21.28 -13.16
CA ARG A 94 15.35 -20.46 -14.35
C ARG A 94 14.48 -20.89 -15.52
N MET A 95 14.18 -19.95 -16.41
CA MET A 95 13.56 -20.23 -17.71
C MET A 95 13.87 -19.11 -18.70
N PHE A 96 13.71 -19.40 -19.99
CA PHE A 96 13.70 -18.39 -21.03
C PHE A 96 12.27 -18.02 -21.41
N VAL A 97 12.07 -16.73 -21.68
CA VAL A 97 10.76 -16.19 -22.04
C VAL A 97 10.87 -15.22 -23.22
N ARG A 98 9.78 -15.04 -23.98
CA ARG A 98 9.75 -14.15 -25.17
C ARG A 98 8.38 -13.50 -25.40
N LYS A 99 8.38 -12.44 -26.24
CA LYS A 99 7.26 -11.63 -26.74
C LYS A 99 6.58 -10.72 -25.74
N ASN A 100 6.09 -11.26 -24.62
CA ASN A 100 5.34 -10.49 -23.62
C ASN A 100 5.98 -10.58 -22.23
N ARG A 101 5.56 -9.69 -21.32
CA ARG A 101 5.96 -9.73 -19.90
C ARG A 101 5.39 -11.00 -19.28
N VAL A 102 6.25 -11.77 -18.62
CA VAL A 102 5.85 -12.92 -17.80
C VAL A 102 5.90 -12.51 -16.34
N LEU A 103 4.83 -12.79 -15.61
CA LEU A 103 4.82 -12.75 -14.15
C LEU A 103 4.83 -14.19 -13.69
N ALA A 104 5.89 -14.61 -13.01
CA ALA A 104 6.02 -15.97 -12.53
C ALA A 104 6.70 -16.01 -11.18
N ASP A 105 6.41 -17.07 -10.44
CA ASP A 105 6.96 -17.34 -9.13
C ASP A 105 6.96 -18.84 -8.82
N VAL A 106 7.79 -19.23 -7.86
CA VAL A 106 7.74 -20.55 -7.24
C VAL A 106 7.18 -20.40 -5.84
N ASP A 107 5.96 -20.89 -5.64
CA ASP A 107 5.29 -20.93 -4.36
C ASP A 107 5.67 -22.21 -3.60
N VAL A 108 6.11 -22.06 -2.35
CA VAL A 108 6.44 -23.15 -1.45
C VAL A 108 5.42 -23.17 -0.31
N GLU A 109 4.61 -24.23 -0.27
CA GLU A 109 3.57 -24.43 0.73
C GLU A 109 3.94 -25.57 1.68
N GLY A 110 3.66 -25.41 2.98
CA GLY A 110 3.91 -26.41 4.02
C GLY A 110 5.34 -26.41 4.57
N GLY A 111 5.68 -27.42 5.37
CA GLY A 111 6.93 -27.46 6.13
C GLY A 111 6.89 -26.61 7.41
N SER A 112 8.06 -26.21 7.91
CA SER A 112 8.17 -25.27 9.03
C SER A 112 8.30 -23.81 8.58
N LEU A 113 8.41 -23.58 7.27
CA LEU A 113 8.31 -22.26 6.68
C LEU A 113 6.83 -21.88 6.58
N SER A 114 6.50 -20.62 6.84
CA SER A 114 5.26 -20.05 6.31
C SER A 114 5.29 -20.15 4.77
N GLU A 115 4.16 -20.01 4.10
CA GLU A 115 4.12 -19.94 2.63
C GLU A 115 5.11 -18.89 2.12
N VAL A 116 5.99 -19.30 1.21
CA VAL A 116 7.06 -18.48 0.63
C VAL A 116 6.92 -18.49 -0.88
N SER A 117 6.97 -17.32 -1.52
CA SER A 117 6.94 -17.18 -2.97
C SER A 117 8.25 -16.56 -3.48
N ALA A 118 8.92 -17.24 -4.41
CA ALA A 118 10.16 -16.80 -5.03
C ALA A 118 9.91 -16.34 -6.47
N ARG A 119 10.01 -15.04 -6.74
CA ARG A 119 9.63 -14.43 -8.02
C ARG A 119 10.75 -14.49 -9.05
N PHE A 120 10.36 -14.57 -10.32
CA PHE A 120 11.28 -14.54 -11.45
C PHE A 120 11.60 -13.11 -11.91
N TYR A 121 12.89 -12.85 -12.15
CA TYR A 121 13.39 -11.58 -12.66
C TYR A 121 14.42 -11.78 -13.78
N PRO A 122 14.54 -10.83 -14.74
CA PRO A 122 15.45 -10.96 -15.85
C PRO A 122 16.92 -10.94 -15.39
N THR A 123 17.73 -11.85 -15.93
CA THR A 123 19.17 -11.94 -15.61
C THR A 123 20.02 -11.01 -16.48
N GLY A 124 19.44 -10.50 -17.57
CA GLY A 124 20.11 -9.74 -18.62
C GLY A 124 20.72 -10.62 -19.73
N ARG A 125 20.61 -11.95 -19.64
CA ARG A 125 20.94 -12.85 -20.76
C ARG A 125 19.82 -12.81 -21.79
N VAL A 126 20.15 -12.49 -23.03
CA VAL A 126 19.21 -12.38 -24.14
C VAL A 126 19.81 -13.04 -25.38
N THR A 127 19.03 -13.84 -26.10
CA THR A 127 19.40 -14.42 -27.39
C THR A 127 19.13 -13.42 -28.52
N SER A 128 19.78 -13.60 -29.68
CA SER A 128 19.60 -12.69 -30.81
C SER A 128 18.18 -12.64 -31.38
N ASP A 129 17.39 -13.70 -31.16
CA ASP A 129 16.00 -13.82 -31.58
C ASP A 129 14.99 -13.44 -30.45
N GLY A 130 15.49 -12.85 -29.37
CA GLY A 130 14.68 -12.14 -28.38
C GLY A 130 14.20 -12.95 -27.19
N TRP A 131 14.67 -14.19 -26.99
CA TRP A 131 14.48 -14.88 -25.72
C TRP A 131 15.32 -14.21 -24.65
N TYR A 132 14.74 -13.98 -23.48
CA TYR A 132 15.44 -13.46 -22.32
C TYR A 132 15.29 -14.41 -21.14
N GLU A 133 16.39 -14.64 -20.44
CA GLU A 133 16.40 -15.50 -19.26
C GLU A 133 15.83 -14.76 -18.06
N VAL A 134 15.00 -15.45 -17.29
CA VAL A 134 14.54 -15.05 -15.97
C VAL A 134 14.94 -16.09 -14.93
N GLU A 135 15.24 -15.63 -13.70
CA GLU A 135 15.61 -16.49 -12.58
C GLU A 135 14.95 -16.05 -11.27
N THR A 136 14.81 -16.98 -10.35
CA THR A 136 14.46 -16.68 -8.95
C THR A 136 15.70 -16.39 -8.11
N ALA A 137 15.53 -15.73 -6.97
CA ALA A 137 16.47 -15.88 -5.87
C ALA A 137 16.46 -17.34 -5.35
N PRO A 138 17.51 -17.81 -4.64
CA PRO A 138 17.48 -19.11 -3.99
C PRO A 138 16.33 -19.21 -2.98
N PHE A 139 15.52 -20.27 -3.05
CA PHE A 139 14.40 -20.53 -2.15
C PHE A 139 14.56 -21.89 -1.46
N THR A 140 14.09 -22.00 -0.22
CA THR A 140 14.21 -23.23 0.57
C THR A 140 12.95 -24.07 0.45
N VAL A 141 13.11 -25.38 0.25
CA VAL A 141 12.01 -26.35 0.33
C VAL A 141 12.37 -27.39 1.38
N GLN A 142 11.51 -27.53 2.40
CA GLN A 142 11.64 -28.54 3.45
C GLN A 142 10.77 -29.76 3.14
N ALA A 143 11.11 -30.48 2.07
CA ALA A 143 10.31 -31.61 1.59
C ALA A 143 10.10 -32.69 2.65
N THR A 144 11.08 -32.90 3.54
CA THR A 144 10.97 -33.88 4.64
C THR A 144 9.92 -33.48 5.69
N LYS A 145 9.55 -32.20 5.75
CA LYS A 145 8.48 -31.65 6.57
C LYS A 145 7.17 -31.47 5.78
N GLY A 146 7.07 -32.06 4.58
CA GLY A 146 5.88 -32.03 3.74
C GLY A 146 5.73 -30.78 2.88
N ALA A 147 6.75 -29.94 2.76
CA ALA A 147 6.70 -28.77 1.89
C ALA A 147 6.62 -29.18 0.40
N LYS A 148 5.82 -28.46 -0.38
CA LYS A 148 5.65 -28.65 -1.83
C LYS A 148 5.92 -27.35 -2.55
N ALA A 149 6.52 -27.44 -3.73
CA ALA A 149 6.79 -26.29 -4.59
C ALA A 149 5.90 -26.33 -5.85
N THR A 150 5.38 -25.18 -6.25
CA THR A 150 4.55 -25.00 -7.45
C THR A 150 5.07 -23.82 -8.24
N LEU A 151 5.28 -23.99 -9.54
CA LEU A 151 5.54 -22.89 -10.47
C LEU A 151 4.21 -22.29 -10.90
N SER A 152 4.06 -21.00 -10.65
CA SER A 152 2.93 -20.17 -11.06
C SER A 152 3.36 -19.27 -12.23
N ILE A 153 2.59 -19.22 -13.32
CA ILE A 153 2.89 -18.35 -14.48
C ILE A 153 1.63 -17.59 -14.93
N PHE A 154 1.73 -16.28 -14.99
CA PHE A 154 0.73 -15.37 -15.54
C PHE A 154 1.33 -14.56 -16.69
N ALA A 155 0.77 -14.75 -17.89
CA ALA A 155 1.05 -13.93 -19.05
C ALA A 155 -0.06 -14.07 -20.09
N SER A 156 -0.36 -12.99 -20.80
CA SER A 156 -1.22 -13.04 -21.99
C SER A 156 -0.37 -13.07 -23.24
N GLY A 157 -0.13 -14.26 -23.79
CA GLY A 157 0.58 -14.47 -25.06
C GLY A 157 2.11 -14.47 -24.98
N ALA A 158 2.70 -14.75 -23.82
CA ALA A 158 4.14 -14.94 -23.70
C ALA A 158 4.56 -16.36 -24.09
N GLU A 159 5.79 -16.51 -24.57
CA GLU A 159 6.40 -17.80 -24.86
C GLU A 159 7.38 -18.16 -23.75
N VAL A 160 7.45 -19.45 -23.38
CA VAL A 160 8.31 -19.99 -22.32
C VAL A 160 9.02 -21.23 -22.84
N ASP A 161 10.30 -21.35 -22.54
CA ASP A 161 11.12 -22.52 -22.88
C ASP A 161 12.25 -22.72 -21.86
N GLY A 162 12.84 -23.92 -21.82
CA GLY A 162 14.05 -24.20 -21.08
C GLY A 162 13.91 -23.98 -19.58
N PHE A 163 12.82 -24.46 -18.98
CA PHE A 163 12.62 -24.34 -17.53
C PHE A 163 13.48 -25.37 -16.78
N GLU A 164 14.26 -24.91 -15.80
CA GLU A 164 14.99 -25.80 -14.92
C GLU A 164 14.95 -25.35 -13.45
N VAL A 165 15.10 -26.32 -12.56
CA VAL A 165 15.33 -26.09 -11.14
C VAL A 165 16.62 -26.80 -10.74
N SER A 166 17.56 -26.07 -10.18
CA SER A 166 18.84 -26.60 -9.70
C SER A 166 18.97 -26.45 -8.20
N MET A 167 19.65 -27.41 -7.56
CA MET A 167 20.03 -27.29 -6.15
C MET A 167 21.19 -26.31 -6.00
N THR A 168 21.07 -25.36 -5.08
CA THR A 168 22.08 -24.33 -4.85
C THR A 168 22.72 -24.39 -3.47
N GLY A 169 22.15 -25.17 -2.54
CA GLY A 169 22.73 -25.36 -1.21
C GLY A 169 21.83 -26.12 -0.26
N GLU A 170 22.19 -26.07 1.03
CA GLU A 170 21.40 -26.64 2.12
C GLU A 170 20.14 -25.82 2.38
N ALA A 171 19.11 -26.46 2.94
CA ALA A 171 17.92 -25.76 3.38
C ALA A 171 18.27 -24.76 4.48
N ARG A 172 17.68 -23.57 4.42
CA ARG A 172 17.78 -22.58 5.48
C ARG A 172 16.65 -22.80 6.50
N GLU A 173 17.01 -22.92 7.76
CA GLU A 173 16.05 -22.94 8.86
C GLU A 173 15.59 -21.51 9.19
N LEU A 174 14.31 -21.35 9.53
CA LEU A 174 13.81 -20.06 10.03
C LEU A 174 14.39 -19.79 11.41
N ARG A 175 15.00 -18.62 11.54
CA ARG A 175 15.55 -18.15 12.81
C ARG A 175 14.51 -17.26 13.46
N ALA A 176 14.21 -17.55 14.73
CA ALA A 176 13.30 -16.73 15.50
C ALA A 176 13.90 -15.34 15.74
N CYS A 177 13.07 -14.32 15.66
CA CYS A 177 13.43 -12.93 15.92
C CYS A 177 12.29 -12.22 16.67
N ALA A 178 12.61 -11.13 17.38
CA ALA A 178 11.66 -10.44 18.23
C ALA A 178 11.00 -9.22 17.57
N THR A 179 11.77 -8.42 16.84
CA THR A 179 11.32 -7.15 16.24
C THR A 179 12.01 -6.92 14.90
N HIS A 180 11.47 -6.02 14.07
CA HIS A 180 12.02 -5.74 12.73
C HIS A 180 13.51 -5.32 12.71
N GLY A 181 14.05 -4.80 13.81
CA GLY A 181 15.45 -4.41 13.97
C GLY A 181 16.31 -5.43 14.73
N ASP A 182 15.82 -6.66 14.92
CA ASP A 182 16.55 -7.71 15.64
C ASP A 182 17.80 -8.15 14.85
N GLY A 183 18.98 -8.01 15.48
CA GLY A 183 20.27 -8.35 14.89
C GLY A 183 20.49 -9.86 14.68
N VAL A 184 19.56 -10.72 15.10
CA VAL A 184 19.55 -12.13 14.69
C VAL A 184 19.38 -12.23 13.18
N CYS A 185 18.55 -11.42 12.54
CA CYS A 185 18.37 -11.47 11.09
C CYS A 185 19.60 -10.91 10.38
N GLY A 186 20.02 -11.59 9.30
CA GLY A 186 21.18 -11.19 8.50
C GLY A 186 20.91 -9.91 7.70
N ALA A 187 21.96 -9.34 7.11
CA ALA A 187 21.85 -8.10 6.31
C ALA A 187 20.96 -8.21 5.05
N HIS A 188 20.65 -9.42 4.60
CA HIS A 188 19.75 -9.70 3.46
C HIS A 188 18.36 -10.15 3.90
N GLU A 189 18.10 -10.17 5.21
CA GLU A 189 16.85 -10.64 5.79
C GLU A 189 16.16 -9.51 6.56
N PHE A 190 14.91 -9.75 6.92
CA PHE A 190 14.15 -8.89 7.81
C PHE A 190 13.32 -9.74 8.78
N CYS A 191 13.07 -9.21 9.98
CA CYS A 191 12.26 -9.89 10.97
C CYS A 191 10.78 -9.54 10.80
N ALA A 192 9.95 -10.52 10.46
CA ALA A 192 8.51 -10.38 10.40
C ALA A 192 7.85 -11.67 10.89
N ALA A 193 6.63 -11.57 11.45
CA ALA A 193 5.92 -12.70 12.03
C ALA A 193 6.79 -13.54 13.01
N ARG A 194 7.78 -12.88 13.64
CA ARG A 194 8.78 -13.46 14.56
C ARG A 194 9.79 -14.43 13.92
N ALA A 195 9.96 -14.37 12.61
CA ALA A 195 10.95 -15.14 11.87
C ALA A 195 11.79 -14.23 10.97
N CYS A 196 13.06 -14.60 10.77
CA CYS A 196 13.90 -13.96 9.76
C CYS A 196 13.53 -14.47 8.37
N HIS A 197 13.06 -13.58 7.51
CA HIS A 197 12.69 -13.88 6.14
C HIS A 197 13.77 -13.36 5.18
N ASP A 198 14.09 -14.14 4.15
CA ASP A 198 14.98 -13.70 3.08
C ASP A 198 14.29 -12.62 2.23
N GLY A 199 14.85 -11.41 2.24
CA GLY A 199 14.32 -10.28 1.48
C GLY A 199 14.40 -10.46 -0.02
N ALA A 200 15.32 -11.29 -0.53
CA ALA A 200 15.57 -11.40 -1.97
C ALA A 200 14.47 -12.14 -2.74
N LEU A 201 13.63 -12.94 -2.07
CA LEU A 201 12.65 -13.82 -2.72
C LEU A 201 11.62 -13.07 -3.57
N GLY A 202 11.25 -11.87 -3.13
CA GLY A 202 10.35 -10.99 -3.86
C GLY A 202 11.05 -9.91 -4.68
N LEU A 203 12.38 -9.85 -4.74
CA LEU A 203 13.05 -8.66 -5.26
C LEU A 203 13.89 -8.96 -6.50
N PRO A 204 14.01 -7.98 -7.42
CA PRO A 204 14.94 -8.12 -8.52
C PRO A 204 16.37 -8.37 -8.00
N PRO A 205 17.22 -9.04 -8.78
CA PRO A 205 18.60 -9.27 -8.38
C PRO A 205 19.33 -7.94 -8.12
N LEU A 206 20.34 -7.99 -7.26
CA LEU A 206 21.23 -6.85 -7.04
C LEU A 206 21.87 -6.46 -8.38
N PRO A 207 21.73 -5.21 -8.84
CA PRO A 207 22.44 -4.77 -10.04
C PRO A 207 23.94 -5.01 -9.92
N LYS A 208 24.54 -5.51 -11.01
CA LYS A 208 26.00 -5.68 -11.11
C LYS A 208 26.70 -4.38 -10.74
N ALA A 209 27.85 -4.50 -10.07
CA ALA A 209 28.58 -3.34 -9.55
C ALA A 209 28.83 -2.25 -10.61
N GLU A 210 29.14 -2.64 -11.85
CA GLU A 210 29.38 -1.73 -12.98
C GLU A 210 28.14 -0.97 -13.49
N HIS A 211 26.93 -1.45 -13.17
CA HIS A 211 25.66 -0.82 -13.58
C HIS A 211 24.88 -0.20 -12.42
N ARG A 212 25.25 -0.53 -11.17
CA ARG A 212 24.49 -0.17 -9.98
C ARG A 212 24.27 1.32 -9.85
N ASP A 213 25.30 2.12 -10.05
CA ASP A 213 25.21 3.58 -9.98
C ASP A 213 24.24 4.14 -11.03
N SER A 214 24.28 3.60 -12.25
CA SER A 214 23.38 4.01 -13.33
C SER A 214 21.91 3.66 -13.01
N VAL A 215 21.65 2.50 -12.41
CA VAL A 215 20.29 2.14 -11.96
C VAL A 215 19.82 3.07 -10.85
N VAL A 216 20.68 3.38 -9.87
CA VAL A 216 20.36 4.35 -8.81
C VAL A 216 20.05 5.72 -9.40
N ASP A 217 20.89 6.23 -10.29
CA ASP A 217 20.70 7.54 -10.91
C ASP A 217 19.42 7.58 -11.76
N TYR A 218 19.08 6.49 -12.44
CA TYR A 218 17.83 6.35 -13.20
C TYR A 218 16.58 6.40 -12.31
N LEU A 219 16.60 5.74 -11.15
CA LEU A 219 15.49 5.77 -10.19
C LEU A 219 15.43 7.12 -9.47
N LYS A 220 16.58 7.65 -9.06
CA LYS A 220 16.71 8.96 -8.40
C LYS A 220 16.15 10.08 -9.28
N ARG A 221 16.47 10.05 -10.58
CA ARG A 221 15.98 11.03 -11.55
C ARG A 221 14.45 11.02 -11.68
N ARG A 222 13.78 9.88 -11.47
CA ARG A 222 12.31 9.83 -11.45
C ARG A 222 11.74 10.56 -10.26
N LEU A 223 12.34 10.39 -9.08
CA LEU A 223 11.90 11.14 -7.90
C LEU A 223 12.10 12.64 -8.14
N GLU A 224 13.24 13.05 -8.70
CA GLU A 224 13.48 14.46 -9.02
C GLU A 224 12.49 15.04 -10.04
N LEU A 225 12.14 14.28 -11.08
CA LEU A 225 11.30 14.77 -12.18
C LEU A 225 9.81 14.73 -11.85
N PHE A 226 9.32 13.60 -11.35
CA PHE A 226 7.89 13.34 -11.27
C PHE A 226 7.30 13.61 -9.89
N PHE A 227 8.10 13.54 -8.82
CA PHE A 227 7.53 13.58 -7.48
C PHE A 227 7.13 14.99 -7.02
N GLY A 228 5.90 15.11 -6.57
CA GLY A 228 5.42 16.06 -5.56
C GLY A 228 5.08 17.46 -6.07
N GLY A 229 4.74 18.29 -5.08
CA GLY A 229 4.46 19.72 -5.19
C GLY A 229 5.44 20.51 -4.32
N ARG A 230 5.18 21.79 -4.08
CA ARG A 230 6.17 22.68 -3.45
C ARG A 230 6.56 22.21 -2.04
N TYR A 231 5.58 21.87 -1.22
CA TYR A 231 5.78 21.47 0.17
C TYR A 231 6.59 20.17 0.28
N THR A 232 6.14 19.10 -0.36
CA THR A 232 6.78 17.77 -0.25
C THR A 232 8.16 17.76 -0.91
N ARG A 233 8.36 18.45 -2.03
CA ARG A 233 9.71 18.58 -2.63
C ARG A 233 10.70 19.32 -1.75
N ASN A 234 10.25 20.26 -0.93
CA ASN A 234 11.11 20.96 0.02
C ASN A 234 11.41 20.12 1.26
N LEU A 235 10.42 19.41 1.78
CA LEU A 235 10.52 18.75 3.08
C LEU A 235 11.04 17.31 3.00
N SER A 236 10.51 16.52 2.07
CA SER A 236 10.68 15.07 2.07
C SER A 236 11.64 14.55 0.99
N LEU A 237 11.63 15.17 -0.20
CA LEU A 237 12.49 14.75 -1.31
C LEU A 237 14.00 14.75 -0.96
N PRO A 238 14.57 15.75 -0.27
CA PRO A 238 16.01 15.75 0.03
C PRO A 238 16.45 14.52 0.84
N GLY A 239 15.65 14.10 1.82
CA GLY A 239 15.93 12.89 2.62
C GLY A 239 15.88 11.62 1.79
N ALA A 240 14.86 11.49 0.92
CA ALA A 240 14.74 10.38 -0.01
C ALA A 240 15.94 10.28 -0.97
N LEU A 241 16.41 11.40 -1.53
CA LEU A 241 17.56 11.43 -2.43
C LEU A 241 18.87 10.99 -1.74
N VAL A 242 19.06 11.32 -0.46
CA VAL A 242 20.19 10.81 0.34
C VAL A 242 20.09 9.29 0.52
N THR A 243 18.90 8.76 0.77
CA THR A 243 18.67 7.31 0.85
C THR A 243 18.95 6.62 -0.49
N MET A 244 18.56 7.23 -1.61
CA MET A 244 18.88 6.73 -2.95
C MET A 244 20.40 6.61 -3.16
N ASP A 245 21.17 7.63 -2.78
CA ASP A 245 22.62 7.61 -2.98
C ASP A 245 23.31 6.47 -2.19
N ARG A 246 22.78 6.08 -1.03
CA ARG A 246 23.30 4.95 -0.24
C ARG A 246 23.13 3.60 -0.94
N MET A 247 22.13 3.45 -1.82
CA MET A 247 21.90 2.21 -2.57
C MET A 247 23.10 1.80 -3.43
N LYS A 248 23.95 2.75 -3.84
CA LYS A 248 25.18 2.46 -4.61
C LYS A 248 26.14 1.53 -3.87
N ALA A 249 26.14 1.60 -2.53
CA ALA A 249 26.97 0.74 -1.68
C ALA A 249 26.31 -0.62 -1.36
N ALA A 250 25.08 -0.87 -1.82
CA ALA A 250 24.35 -2.07 -1.42
C ALA A 250 25.07 -3.37 -1.79
N THR A 251 25.05 -4.31 -0.86
CA THR A 251 25.73 -5.61 -0.96
C THR A 251 24.76 -6.76 -1.22
N SER A 252 23.45 -6.50 -1.13
CA SER A 252 22.39 -7.48 -1.37
C SER A 252 21.21 -6.88 -2.13
N ALA A 253 20.39 -7.73 -2.76
CA ALA A 253 19.16 -7.32 -3.43
C ALA A 253 18.18 -6.66 -2.45
N TRP A 254 18.06 -7.21 -1.25
CA TRP A 254 17.27 -6.64 -0.16
C TRP A 254 17.72 -5.22 0.18
N GLU A 255 19.00 -5.02 0.48
CA GLU A 255 19.53 -3.69 0.84
C GLU A 255 19.29 -2.66 -0.27
N PHE A 256 19.47 -3.06 -1.54
CA PHE A 256 19.26 -2.19 -2.68
C PHE A 256 17.80 -1.76 -2.84
N TRP A 257 16.88 -2.72 -3.01
CA TRP A 257 15.48 -2.41 -3.30
C TRP A 257 14.71 -1.94 -2.08
N ASN A 258 15.09 -2.37 -0.87
CA ASN A 258 14.55 -1.79 0.34
C ASN A 258 15.05 -0.36 0.57
N GLY A 259 16.25 -0.02 0.11
CA GLY A 259 16.71 1.36 0.01
C GLY A 259 15.79 2.21 -0.88
N PHE A 260 15.44 1.70 -2.06
CA PHE A 260 14.48 2.38 -2.95
C PHE A 260 13.09 2.50 -2.31
N ALA A 261 12.55 1.42 -1.75
CA ALA A 261 11.25 1.41 -1.10
C ALA A 261 11.20 2.36 0.10
N THR A 262 12.29 2.44 0.88
CA THR A 262 12.45 3.39 1.98
C THR A 262 12.48 4.82 1.45
N ALA A 263 13.22 5.10 0.38
CA ALA A 263 13.24 6.42 -0.25
C ALA A 263 11.83 6.83 -0.71
N VAL A 264 11.05 5.94 -1.33
CA VAL A 264 9.66 6.20 -1.72
C VAL A 264 8.78 6.53 -0.51
N ARG A 265 8.89 5.80 0.61
CA ARG A 265 8.09 6.08 1.81
C ARG A 265 8.51 7.37 2.54
N GLN A 266 9.80 7.72 2.45
CA GLN A 266 10.33 8.99 2.97
C GLN A 266 9.75 10.21 2.26
N LEU A 267 9.21 10.06 1.04
CA LEU A 267 8.54 11.12 0.31
C LEU A 267 7.26 11.62 0.99
N ARG A 268 6.65 10.82 1.88
CA ARG A 268 5.49 11.20 2.71
C ARG A 268 4.34 11.82 1.91
N ASP A 269 3.74 11.01 1.05
CA ASP A 269 2.63 11.43 0.21
C ASP A 269 1.66 10.27 -0.02
N TRP A 270 0.36 10.59 -0.04
CA TRP A 270 -0.73 9.63 -0.04
C TRP A 270 -0.85 8.83 -1.34
N HIS A 271 -0.52 9.47 -2.46
CA HIS A 271 -0.52 8.83 -3.76
C HIS A 271 0.84 8.17 -4.10
N THR A 272 1.83 8.35 -3.23
CA THR A 272 3.18 7.85 -3.41
C THR A 272 3.36 6.55 -2.63
N LYS A 273 3.46 5.44 -3.35
CA LYS A 273 3.64 4.11 -2.76
C LYS A 273 4.46 3.21 -3.65
N MET A 274 5.03 2.18 -3.06
CA MET A 274 5.63 1.07 -3.78
C MET A 274 4.83 -0.18 -3.43
N GLU A 275 4.23 -0.81 -4.42
CA GLU A 275 3.53 -2.09 -4.23
C GLU A 275 4.45 -3.19 -4.75
N GLY A 276 4.72 -4.19 -3.91
CA GLY A 276 5.58 -5.29 -4.32
C GLY A 276 6.13 -6.14 -3.18
N ALA A 277 5.93 -7.45 -3.35
CA ALA A 277 6.84 -8.56 -3.09
C ALA A 277 7.35 -8.92 -1.70
N VAL A 278 7.29 -8.03 -0.72
CA VAL A 278 7.65 -8.37 0.67
C VAL A 278 6.39 -8.81 1.41
N THR A 279 5.76 -9.87 0.93
CA THR A 279 4.57 -10.46 1.54
C THR A 279 5.00 -11.54 2.52
N VAL A 280 4.77 -11.29 3.81
CA VAL A 280 4.87 -12.30 4.84
C VAL A 280 3.47 -12.87 5.02
N SER A 281 3.29 -14.11 4.60
CA SER A 281 2.05 -14.86 4.75
C SER A 281 1.72 -15.09 6.23
N GLY A 282 0.43 -15.29 6.53
CA GLY A 282 0.05 -16.06 7.72
C GLY A 282 -0.19 -15.34 9.05
N ARG A 283 -0.45 -14.02 9.12
CA ARG A 283 -0.95 -13.41 10.37
C ARG A 283 -2.02 -12.32 10.21
N GLY A 284 -2.76 -12.30 9.11
CA GLY A 284 -3.95 -11.45 8.88
C GLY A 284 -3.93 -10.06 9.51
N ALA A 285 -5.08 -9.66 10.05
CA ALA A 285 -5.23 -8.46 10.87
C ALA A 285 -5.70 -8.86 12.28
N LEU A 286 -5.45 -8.03 13.29
CA LEU A 286 -6.22 -8.09 14.53
C LEU A 286 -7.66 -7.61 14.22
N PRO A 287 -8.74 -8.32 14.59
CA PRO A 287 -10.12 -7.90 14.33
C PRO A 287 -10.56 -6.81 15.32
N VAL A 288 -9.77 -5.74 15.40
CA VAL A 288 -9.93 -4.59 16.27
C VAL A 288 -9.58 -3.35 15.45
N CYS A 289 -10.44 -2.34 15.51
CA CYS A 289 -10.20 -1.08 14.83
C CYS A 289 -9.84 0.02 15.79
N PHE A 290 -8.75 0.70 15.47
CA PHE A 290 -8.16 1.76 16.27
C PHE A 290 -8.37 3.11 15.61
N VAL A 291 -8.61 4.13 16.42
CA VAL A 291 -8.80 5.52 15.97
C VAL A 291 -7.98 6.47 16.82
N GLU A 292 -7.67 7.65 16.27
CA GLU A 292 -7.17 8.76 17.07
C GLU A 292 -8.25 9.12 18.10
N GLY A 293 -7.87 9.38 19.35
CA GLY A 293 -8.82 9.62 20.41
C GLY A 293 -8.27 10.46 21.55
N ASN A 294 -9.15 10.80 22.49
CA ASN A 294 -8.83 11.41 23.77
C ASN A 294 -9.16 10.42 24.89
N ALA A 295 -8.11 9.89 25.54
CA ALA A 295 -8.21 8.91 26.62
C ALA A 295 -8.58 9.55 27.97
N ASP A 296 -9.67 10.32 27.99
CA ASP A 296 -10.11 11.15 29.12
C ASP A 296 -10.35 10.37 30.42
N LEU A 297 -10.62 9.07 30.35
CA LEU A 297 -10.78 8.21 31.53
C LEU A 297 -9.47 7.59 32.03
N SER A 298 -8.42 7.48 31.20
CA SER A 298 -7.22 6.69 31.50
C SER A 298 -5.89 7.45 31.47
N HIS A 299 -5.90 8.78 31.25
CA HIS A 299 -4.69 9.61 31.32
C HIS A 299 -3.96 9.54 32.68
N HIS A 300 -4.68 9.31 33.76
CA HIS A 300 -4.08 9.16 35.09
C HIS A 300 -3.33 7.83 35.27
N LEU A 301 -3.62 6.82 34.43
CA LEU A 301 -2.98 5.50 34.44
C LEU A 301 -1.80 5.43 33.46
N ALA A 302 -1.95 6.11 32.32
CA ALA A 302 -0.89 6.31 31.34
C ALA A 302 -1.03 7.73 30.76
N PRO A 303 -0.11 8.67 31.04
CA PRO A 303 -0.21 10.03 30.52
C PRO A 303 -0.32 10.08 28.99
N ALA A 304 -1.00 11.10 28.47
CA ALA A 304 -1.01 11.38 27.04
C ALA A 304 0.40 11.75 26.54
N ALA A 305 0.72 11.38 25.29
CA ALA A 305 1.91 11.89 24.63
C ALA A 305 1.74 13.38 24.31
N SER A 306 2.82 14.17 24.38
CA SER A 306 2.74 15.62 24.18
C SER A 306 2.43 16.04 22.74
N SER A 307 2.67 15.16 21.77
CA SER A 307 2.60 15.48 20.33
C SER A 307 1.80 14.47 19.51
N LEU A 308 1.25 13.43 20.14
CA LEU A 308 0.51 12.37 19.46
C LEU A 308 -0.83 12.17 20.19
N PRO A 309 -1.94 12.01 19.45
CA PRO A 309 -3.22 11.67 20.04
C PRO A 309 -3.18 10.28 20.67
N ASP A 310 -4.08 10.02 21.60
CA ASP A 310 -4.26 8.66 22.10
C ASP A 310 -4.80 7.75 21.01
N VAL A 311 -4.64 6.44 21.21
CA VAL A 311 -5.15 5.42 20.30
C VAL A 311 -6.20 4.60 21.04
N LEU A 312 -7.45 4.77 20.63
CA LEU A 312 -8.61 4.12 21.24
C LEU A 312 -9.15 3.02 20.33
N VAL A 313 -9.71 1.98 20.93
CA VAL A 313 -10.51 0.99 20.23
C VAL A 313 -11.86 1.62 19.90
N SER A 314 -12.18 1.71 18.62
CA SER A 314 -13.46 2.21 18.12
C SER A 314 -14.53 1.11 18.16
N HIS A 315 -14.22 -0.03 17.55
CA HIS A 315 -15.08 -1.20 17.47
C HIS A 315 -14.22 -2.47 17.25
N VAL A 316 -14.84 -3.64 17.40
CA VAL A 316 -14.18 -4.95 17.32
C VAL A 316 -15.02 -5.94 16.54
N GLY A 317 -14.35 -6.90 15.91
CA GLY A 317 -15.01 -8.04 15.27
C GLY A 317 -15.62 -8.98 16.32
N PRO A 318 -16.51 -9.89 15.89
CA PRO A 318 -17.26 -10.75 16.80
C PRO A 318 -16.38 -11.78 17.54
N GLU A 319 -15.21 -12.08 16.98
CA GLU A 319 -14.32 -13.13 17.47
C GLU A 319 -12.85 -12.69 17.43
N GLN A 320 -12.00 -13.37 18.22
CA GLN A 320 -10.54 -13.22 18.22
C GLN A 320 -10.03 -11.77 18.46
N ASN A 321 -10.88 -10.90 19.02
CA ASN A 321 -10.59 -9.50 19.35
C ASN A 321 -9.79 -9.31 20.65
N PHE A 322 -9.22 -10.40 21.19
CA PHE A 322 -8.42 -10.40 22.43
C PHE A 322 -9.17 -9.87 23.68
N GLY A 323 -10.51 -9.88 23.64
CA GLY A 323 -11.37 -9.36 24.71
C GLY A 323 -11.37 -7.84 24.79
N LEU A 324 -10.82 -7.15 23.79
CA LEU A 324 -10.87 -5.69 23.68
C LEU A 324 -12.28 -5.23 23.31
N LYS A 325 -12.62 -4.01 23.71
CA LYS A 325 -13.93 -3.38 23.51
C LYS A 325 -13.78 -1.91 23.14
N ALA A 326 -14.83 -1.34 22.56
CA ALA A 326 -14.92 0.10 22.32
C ALA A 326 -14.59 0.89 23.61
N GLY A 327 -13.71 1.89 23.50
CA GLY A 327 -13.22 2.67 24.64
C GLY A 327 -11.99 2.08 25.35
N ASP A 328 -11.54 0.88 25.02
CA ASP A 328 -10.21 0.44 25.46
C ASP A 328 -9.11 1.28 24.79
N ARG A 329 -7.94 1.40 25.42
CA ARG A 329 -6.82 2.19 24.89
C ARG A 329 -5.64 1.29 24.57
N LEU A 330 -5.10 1.43 23.37
CA LEU A 330 -3.79 0.88 23.01
C LEU A 330 -2.71 1.88 23.45
N VAL A 331 -1.96 1.53 24.49
CA VAL A 331 -0.96 2.42 25.10
C VAL A 331 0.38 2.27 24.40
N ALA A 332 0.79 1.05 24.08
CA ALA A 332 2.06 0.81 23.42
C ALA A 332 2.09 -0.48 22.58
N VAL A 333 2.98 -0.49 21.60
CA VAL A 333 3.43 -1.70 20.87
C VAL A 333 4.95 -1.71 20.94
N ASN A 334 5.55 -2.80 21.42
CA ASN A 334 7.00 -2.89 21.68
C ASN A 334 7.51 -1.77 22.61
N GLY A 335 6.69 -1.37 23.59
CA GLY A 335 6.97 -0.24 24.48
C GLY A 335 6.96 1.16 23.84
N MET A 336 6.61 1.29 22.55
CA MET A 336 6.48 2.56 21.84
C MET A 336 5.02 3.00 21.75
N HIS A 337 4.75 4.31 21.75
CA HIS A 337 3.43 4.84 21.41
C HIS A 337 2.96 4.25 20.06
N PRO A 338 1.68 3.87 19.86
CA PRO A 338 1.32 3.05 18.70
C PRO A 338 1.55 3.76 17.34
N ILE A 339 1.39 5.08 17.29
CA ILE A 339 1.74 5.88 16.09
C ILE A 339 3.25 5.89 15.86
N ALA A 340 4.07 6.02 16.91
CA ALA A 340 5.52 5.97 16.81
C ALA A 340 6.03 4.57 16.41
N PHE A 341 5.37 3.51 16.88
CA PHE A 341 5.61 2.15 16.41
C PHE A 341 5.39 2.06 14.89
N MET A 342 4.27 2.54 14.37
CA MET A 342 4.02 2.55 12.92
C MET A 342 5.08 3.36 12.14
N GLU A 343 5.55 4.47 12.69
CA GLU A 343 6.61 5.28 12.09
C GLU A 343 7.96 4.57 12.08
N SER A 344 8.26 3.76 13.10
CA SER A 344 9.50 2.96 13.15
C SER A 344 9.60 1.93 12.02
N LEU A 345 8.47 1.51 11.43
CA LEU A 345 8.41 0.49 10.39
C LEU A 345 8.73 1.00 8.98
N GLU A 346 9.12 2.28 8.83
CA GLU A 346 9.39 2.91 7.54
C GLU A 346 10.43 2.17 6.68
N THR A 347 11.30 1.39 7.28
CA THR A 347 12.34 0.64 6.56
C THR A 347 11.94 -0.79 6.21
N VAL A 348 10.76 -1.28 6.62
CA VAL A 348 10.41 -2.70 6.45
C VAL A 348 8.96 -2.94 6.03
N ASN A 349 8.03 -2.04 6.35
CA ASN A 349 6.63 -2.21 6.00
C ASN A 349 6.30 -1.50 4.68
N TRP A 350 6.29 -2.27 3.59
CA TRP A 350 6.09 -1.73 2.25
C TRP A 350 4.63 -1.40 1.95
N ASP A 351 3.69 -1.98 2.72
CA ASP A 351 2.25 -1.79 2.55
C ASP A 351 1.74 -0.45 3.11
N THR A 352 2.61 0.40 3.66
CA THR A 352 2.19 1.69 4.24
C THR A 352 2.32 2.83 3.23
N TRP A 353 1.22 3.53 2.99
CA TRP A 353 1.25 4.92 2.48
C TRP A 353 1.15 5.90 3.65
N ARG A 354 1.31 7.20 3.37
CA ARG A 354 1.30 8.26 4.39
C ARG A 354 0.50 9.45 3.91
N ALA A 355 -0.34 10.00 4.78
CA ALA A 355 -0.82 11.36 4.64
C ALA A 355 0.33 12.35 4.38
N ASN A 356 0.06 13.33 3.51
CA ASN A 356 0.97 14.41 3.17
C ASN A 356 1.14 15.36 4.36
N ASP A 357 0.05 15.68 5.07
CA ASP A 357 0.09 16.49 6.29
C ASP A 357 0.64 15.65 7.45
N PRO A 358 1.76 16.06 8.09
CA PRO A 358 2.39 15.28 9.13
C PRO A 358 1.57 15.13 10.42
N GLN A 359 0.48 15.89 10.58
CA GLN A 359 -0.41 15.86 11.75
C GLN A 359 -1.53 14.82 11.66
N VAL A 360 -1.59 14.08 10.55
CA VAL A 360 -2.65 13.09 10.28
C VAL A 360 -2.13 11.69 10.48
N HIS A 361 -2.89 10.87 11.22
CA HIS A 361 -2.44 9.54 11.63
C HIS A 361 -3.47 8.44 11.38
N ALA A 362 -4.70 8.78 11.00
CA ALA A 362 -5.80 7.88 10.71
C ALA A 362 -5.39 6.61 9.92
N GLU A 363 -4.74 6.73 8.76
CA GLU A 363 -4.28 5.58 7.95
C GLU A 363 -3.29 4.65 8.66
N LYS A 364 -2.42 5.21 9.49
CA LYS A 364 -1.47 4.41 10.28
C LYS A 364 -2.25 3.56 11.27
N LEU A 365 -3.32 4.11 11.85
CA LEU A 365 -4.17 3.40 12.81
C LEU A 365 -5.10 2.38 12.13
N GLU A 366 -5.56 2.62 10.90
CA GLU A 366 -6.25 1.58 10.11
C GLU A 366 -5.33 0.36 9.89
N ASN A 367 -4.06 0.61 9.58
CA ASN A 367 -3.09 -0.44 9.25
C ASN A 367 -2.39 -1.05 10.47
N ILE A 368 -2.45 -0.43 11.65
CA ILE A 368 -1.72 -0.90 12.83
C ILE A 368 -2.14 -2.31 13.26
N ARG A 369 -3.41 -2.68 13.02
CA ARG A 369 -3.93 -4.02 13.32
C ARG A 369 -3.22 -5.13 12.56
N LYS A 370 -2.74 -4.87 11.34
CA LYS A 370 -1.89 -5.79 10.57
C LYS A 370 -0.45 -5.71 11.06
N ALA A 371 0.03 -4.50 11.33
CA ALA A 371 1.40 -4.27 11.76
C ALA A 371 1.73 -4.87 13.13
N ILE A 372 0.80 -4.90 14.08
CA ILE A 372 0.99 -5.54 15.39
C ILE A 372 1.27 -7.04 15.22
N ARG A 373 0.45 -7.75 14.43
CA ARG A 373 0.63 -9.19 14.22
C ARG A 373 1.88 -9.50 13.39
N ARG A 374 2.27 -8.61 12.47
CA ARG A 374 3.44 -8.78 11.60
C ARG A 374 4.77 -8.36 12.24
N TRP A 375 4.81 -7.26 12.99
CA TRP A 375 6.04 -6.62 13.45
C TRP A 375 6.12 -6.41 14.98
N GLY A 376 5.02 -6.67 15.68
CA GLY A 376 4.92 -6.54 17.13
C GLY A 376 5.44 -7.77 17.87
N LYS A 377 6.06 -7.50 19.02
CA LYS A 377 6.49 -8.46 20.05
C LYS A 377 5.48 -8.48 21.19
N ASP A 378 5.08 -7.31 21.66
CA ASP A 378 4.15 -7.11 22.76
C ASP A 378 3.23 -5.91 22.53
N LEU A 379 2.08 -5.93 23.20
CA LEU A 379 1.08 -4.88 23.20
C LEU A 379 0.69 -4.53 24.65
N THR A 380 0.64 -3.24 24.95
CA THR A 380 0.16 -2.72 26.24
C THR A 380 -1.18 -2.04 26.04
N VAL A 381 -2.18 -2.48 26.79
CA VAL A 381 -3.56 -1.99 26.71
C VAL A 381 -4.07 -1.55 28.08
N ILE A 382 -4.99 -0.60 28.09
CA ILE A 382 -5.82 -0.27 29.25
C ILE A 382 -7.25 -0.65 28.88
N ARG A 383 -7.89 -1.47 29.72
CA ARG A 383 -9.27 -1.91 29.53
C ARG A 383 -10.21 -1.06 30.35
N CYS A 384 -11.36 -0.68 29.80
CA CYS A 384 -12.36 0.13 30.49
C CYS A 384 -13.69 -0.63 30.62
N ASP A 385 -14.38 -0.41 31.74
CA ASP A 385 -15.66 -1.03 32.06
C ASP A 385 -16.77 0.02 31.92
N ALA A 386 -17.68 -0.20 30.98
CA ALA A 386 -18.78 0.71 30.70
C ALA A 386 -19.76 0.89 31.85
N ALA A 387 -20.01 -0.16 32.62
CA ALA A 387 -20.92 -0.10 33.76
C ALA A 387 -20.32 0.71 34.93
N LYS A 388 -18.99 0.69 35.06
CA LYS A 388 -18.28 1.37 36.15
C LYS A 388 -17.69 2.73 35.74
N THR A 389 -17.64 3.03 34.45
CA THR A 389 -16.95 4.21 33.89
C THR A 389 -15.52 4.36 34.40
N SER A 390 -14.83 3.22 34.57
CA SER A 390 -13.49 3.14 35.16
C SER A 390 -12.61 2.23 34.34
N CYS A 391 -11.29 2.47 34.35
CA CYS A 391 -10.32 1.68 33.60
C CYS A 391 -9.35 0.91 34.52
N SER A 392 -8.89 -0.26 34.08
CA SER A 392 -7.89 -1.07 34.77
C SER A 392 -6.48 -0.52 34.56
N ALA A 393 -5.55 -0.91 35.43
CA ALA A 393 -4.13 -0.60 35.24
C ALA A 393 -3.63 -1.14 33.87
N PRO A 394 -2.59 -0.54 33.27
CA PRO A 394 -2.05 -1.03 32.00
C PRO A 394 -1.60 -2.49 32.09
N GLU A 395 -1.97 -3.28 31.09
CA GLU A 395 -1.64 -4.70 30.98
C GLU A 395 -0.84 -4.95 29.69
N THR A 396 0.30 -5.62 29.80
CA THR A 396 1.18 -5.95 28.66
C THR A 396 1.13 -7.44 28.36
N PHE A 397 0.91 -7.79 27.10
CA PHE A 397 0.85 -9.17 26.64
C PHE A 397 1.73 -9.40 25.42
N PRO A 398 2.34 -10.59 25.29
CA PRO A 398 3.06 -10.93 24.08
C PRO A 398 2.08 -11.10 22.91
N VAL A 399 2.50 -10.68 21.70
CA VAL A 399 1.73 -10.88 20.45
C VAL A 399 1.47 -12.36 20.17
N THR A 400 2.27 -13.28 20.73
CA THR A 400 2.00 -14.72 20.65
C THR A 400 0.83 -15.21 21.48
N ALA A 401 0.24 -14.37 22.32
CA ALA A 401 -1.03 -14.68 22.95
C ALA A 401 -2.23 -14.46 22.01
N LEU A 402 -2.02 -13.83 20.84
CA LEU A 402 -3.04 -13.69 19.80
C LEU A 402 -3.20 -15.03 19.05
N SER A 403 -4.41 -15.28 18.55
CA SER A 403 -4.65 -16.47 17.74
C SER A 403 -3.88 -16.43 16.43
N ASP A 404 -3.35 -17.58 16.02
CA ASP A 404 -2.80 -17.78 14.68
C ASP A 404 -3.90 -18.20 13.67
N THR A 405 -5.12 -18.51 14.15
CA THR A 405 -6.29 -18.68 13.26
C THR A 405 -6.76 -17.33 12.76
N GLU A 406 -7.29 -17.27 11.54
CA GLU A 406 -7.94 -16.06 11.06
C GLU A 406 -9.42 -16.03 11.46
N PRO A 407 -9.98 -14.86 11.82
CA PRO A 407 -11.41 -14.71 12.04
C PRO A 407 -12.16 -14.73 10.70
N THR A 408 -13.43 -15.11 10.77
CA THR A 408 -14.39 -15.09 9.66
C THR A 408 -14.70 -13.66 9.23
N VAL A 409 -14.70 -12.71 10.17
CA VAL A 409 -15.01 -11.30 9.93
C VAL A 409 -13.89 -10.43 10.46
N TYR A 410 -13.34 -9.58 9.58
CA TYR A 410 -12.51 -8.46 9.97
C TYR A 410 -13.31 -7.18 9.80
N PRO A 411 -13.65 -6.45 10.87
CA PRO A 411 -14.27 -5.16 10.69
C PRO A 411 -13.33 -4.23 9.92
N ASN A 412 -13.87 -3.42 9.02
CA ASN A 412 -13.14 -2.33 8.40
C ASN A 412 -13.00 -1.17 9.37
N CYS A 413 -11.84 -0.53 9.39
CA CYS A 413 -11.60 0.60 10.29
C CYS A 413 -12.05 1.88 9.61
N ASP A 414 -13.35 2.13 9.61
CA ASP A 414 -14.00 3.22 8.88
C ASP A 414 -14.09 4.54 9.65
N HIS A 415 -13.43 4.63 10.81
CA HIS A 415 -13.45 5.78 11.73
C HIS A 415 -14.83 6.17 12.26
N ARG A 416 -15.85 5.29 12.15
CA ARG A 416 -17.21 5.49 12.65
C ARG A 416 -17.47 4.52 13.79
N PRO A 417 -17.46 4.98 15.05
CA PRO A 417 -17.84 4.13 16.19
C PRO A 417 -19.27 3.60 16.09
N GLN A 418 -20.18 4.37 15.48
CA GLN A 418 -21.58 4.03 15.27
C GLN A 418 -22.10 4.66 13.97
N TYR A 419 -23.09 4.02 13.36
CA TYR A 419 -23.88 4.61 12.27
C TYR A 419 -25.12 5.30 12.80
N HIS A 420 -25.58 6.32 12.07
CA HIS A 420 -26.50 7.33 12.60
C HIS A 420 -27.75 7.56 11.76
N LEU A 421 -28.03 6.74 10.76
CA LEU A 421 -29.32 6.76 10.05
C LEU A 421 -30.37 6.00 10.85
N ALA A 422 -31.62 6.40 10.75
CA ALA A 422 -32.73 5.69 11.38
C ALA A 422 -32.95 4.31 10.74
N ASN A 423 -32.71 4.19 9.43
CA ASN A 423 -32.81 2.97 8.65
C ASN A 423 -31.76 2.97 7.54
N GLY A 424 -31.38 1.79 7.04
CA GLY A 424 -30.48 1.65 5.90
C GLY A 424 -29.02 1.97 6.21
N ASN A 425 -28.59 1.86 7.47
CA ASN A 425 -27.17 1.92 7.82
C ASN A 425 -26.38 0.79 7.14
N PRO A 426 -25.08 0.97 6.92
CA PRO A 426 -24.16 -0.13 6.64
C PRO A 426 -24.16 -1.16 7.77
N ASP A 427 -23.55 -2.33 7.51
CA ASP A 427 -23.42 -3.39 8.50
C ASP A 427 -22.47 -2.96 9.63
N ALA A 428 -22.98 -2.89 10.86
CA ALA A 428 -22.23 -2.44 12.03
C ALA A 428 -21.26 -3.48 12.62
N VAL A 429 -21.21 -4.69 12.06
CA VAL A 429 -20.24 -5.74 12.41
C VAL A 429 -19.08 -5.71 11.43
N GLU A 430 -19.37 -5.65 10.13
CA GLU A 430 -18.34 -5.61 9.09
C GLU A 430 -17.73 -4.22 8.94
N HIS A 431 -18.46 -3.16 9.28
CA HIS A 431 -18.07 -1.76 9.04
C HIS A 431 -17.67 -1.48 7.59
N TYR A 432 -18.17 -2.29 6.65
CA TYR A 432 -17.92 -2.12 5.23
C TYR A 432 -19.01 -1.25 4.62
N VAL A 433 -18.63 -0.07 4.12
CA VAL A 433 -19.55 0.86 3.48
C VAL A 433 -19.37 0.77 1.98
N GLN A 434 -20.39 0.27 1.29
CA GLN A 434 -20.41 0.19 -0.17
C GLN A 434 -21.50 1.11 -0.73
N GLY A 435 -21.08 2.09 -1.54
CA GLY A 435 -22.01 3.05 -2.14
C GLY A 435 -22.54 4.09 -1.14
N VAL A 436 -23.70 4.67 -1.45
CA VAL A 436 -24.28 5.80 -0.72
C VAL A 436 -25.47 5.32 0.11
N HIS A 437 -25.35 5.45 1.43
CA HIS A 437 -26.44 5.24 2.38
C HIS A 437 -26.99 6.59 2.83
N TYR A 438 -28.29 6.81 2.72
CA TYR A 438 -28.88 8.10 3.12
C TYR A 438 -30.30 7.94 3.65
N GLY A 439 -30.73 8.86 4.51
CA GLY A 439 -32.06 8.84 5.10
C GLY A 439 -32.20 9.76 6.31
N PRO A 440 -33.35 9.73 7.00
CA PRO A 440 -33.53 10.45 8.26
C PRO A 440 -32.50 10.02 9.31
N LEU A 441 -32.04 10.94 10.14
CA LEU A 441 -31.13 10.62 11.24
C LEU A 441 -31.85 9.84 12.35
N ALA A 442 -31.16 8.88 12.95
CA ALA A 442 -31.62 8.20 14.16
C ALA A 442 -31.85 9.21 15.29
N ASN A 443 -32.81 8.94 16.18
CA ASN A 443 -33.14 9.80 17.33
C ASN A 443 -33.53 11.24 16.95
N THR A 444 -34.09 11.43 15.76
CA THR A 444 -34.70 12.68 15.28
C THR A 444 -36.16 12.45 14.92
N THR A 445 -36.96 13.52 14.95
CA THR A 445 -38.36 13.51 14.53
C THR A 445 -38.51 13.95 13.08
N GLU A 446 -39.59 13.51 12.41
CA GLU A 446 -39.91 13.96 11.05
C GLU A 446 -40.00 15.50 10.95
N ALA A 447 -40.53 16.15 12.00
CA ALA A 447 -40.65 17.60 12.08
C ALA A 447 -39.30 18.34 12.11
N GLU A 448 -38.25 17.72 12.66
CA GLU A 448 -36.90 18.30 12.60
C GLU A 448 -36.33 18.27 11.18
N GLY A 449 -36.77 17.32 10.34
CA GLY A 449 -36.34 17.21 8.94
C GLY A 449 -34.83 17.02 8.79
N LEU A 450 -34.19 16.30 9.70
CA LEU A 450 -32.74 16.07 9.70
C LEU A 450 -32.40 14.76 8.99
N TYR A 451 -31.47 14.85 8.04
CA TYR A 451 -31.04 13.73 7.22
C TYR A 451 -29.54 13.49 7.34
N GLY A 452 -29.12 12.27 7.02
CA GLY A 452 -27.72 11.87 6.97
C GLY A 452 -27.37 11.23 5.62
N MET A 453 -26.07 11.25 5.31
CA MET A 453 -25.46 10.48 4.24
C MET A 453 -24.15 9.84 4.74
N ILE A 454 -23.98 8.55 4.51
CA ILE A 454 -22.79 7.75 4.87
C ILE A 454 -22.27 7.10 3.58
N TRP A 455 -20.99 7.32 3.28
CA TRP A 455 -20.30 6.74 2.12
C TRP A 455 -18.78 6.86 2.30
N ASP A 456 -18.00 6.14 1.49
CA ASP A 456 -16.54 6.09 1.64
C ASP A 456 -15.76 6.70 0.46
N ASP A 457 -16.28 6.66 -0.76
CA ASP A 457 -15.60 7.12 -1.97
C ASP A 457 -16.26 8.36 -2.60
N VAL A 458 -15.47 9.31 -3.10
CA VAL A 458 -15.92 10.48 -3.88
C VAL A 458 -15.75 10.18 -5.37
N MET A 459 -16.59 9.33 -5.94
CA MET A 459 -16.43 8.76 -7.27
C MET A 459 -17.62 9.06 -8.19
N LEU A 460 -17.29 9.58 -9.37
CA LEU A 460 -18.15 9.59 -10.56
C LEU A 460 -17.37 8.95 -11.71
N ASP A 461 -17.82 7.79 -12.16
CA ASP A 461 -17.39 7.20 -13.43
C ASP A 461 -18.35 7.69 -14.52
N GLY A 462 -17.83 8.39 -15.53
CA GLY A 462 -18.64 9.04 -16.59
C GLY A 462 -19.50 8.10 -17.46
N THR A 463 -19.65 6.84 -17.06
CA THR A 463 -20.41 5.77 -17.72
C THR A 463 -21.59 5.26 -16.89
N SER A 464 -21.73 5.62 -15.61
CA SER A 464 -22.81 5.14 -14.73
C SER A 464 -23.74 6.27 -14.26
N ALA A 465 -24.85 5.89 -13.59
CA ALA A 465 -25.74 6.85 -12.96
C ALA A 465 -25.04 7.46 -11.74
N ASN A 466 -25.17 8.78 -11.56
CA ASN A 466 -24.57 9.49 -10.43
C ASN A 466 -25.11 8.91 -9.10
N PRO A 467 -24.26 8.26 -8.27
CA PRO A 467 -24.72 7.56 -7.07
C PRO A 467 -25.24 8.50 -5.98
N TYR A 468 -24.91 9.80 -6.06
CA TYR A 468 -25.30 10.80 -5.07
C TYR A 468 -26.64 11.47 -5.40
N GLU A 469 -27.14 11.34 -6.64
CA GLU A 469 -28.28 12.11 -7.14
C GLU A 469 -29.54 11.90 -6.30
N ALA A 470 -29.83 10.66 -5.91
CA ALA A 470 -31.02 10.33 -5.13
C ALA A 470 -30.98 10.96 -3.72
N ALA A 471 -29.81 10.97 -3.07
CA ALA A 471 -29.59 11.62 -1.79
C ALA A 471 -29.74 13.14 -1.92
N MET A 472 -29.05 13.75 -2.88
CA MET A 472 -29.09 15.20 -3.11
C MET A 472 -30.49 15.71 -3.45
N SER A 473 -31.25 14.96 -4.26
CA SER A 473 -32.66 15.26 -4.56
C SER A 473 -33.53 15.21 -3.30
N THR A 474 -33.33 14.18 -2.47
CA THR A 474 -34.05 14.04 -1.19
C THR A 474 -33.75 15.19 -0.25
N PHE A 475 -32.49 15.56 -0.07
CA PHE A 475 -32.09 16.66 0.80
C PHE A 475 -32.62 17.99 0.30
N ARG A 476 -32.54 18.23 -1.02
CA ARG A 476 -33.10 19.42 -1.66
C ARG A 476 -34.59 19.56 -1.36
N ALA A 477 -35.36 18.48 -1.47
CA ALA A 477 -36.81 18.50 -1.31
C ALA A 477 -37.28 18.52 0.15
N LYS A 478 -36.58 17.82 1.07
CA LYS A 478 -37.13 17.49 2.40
C LYS A 478 -36.31 17.95 3.59
N ALA A 479 -35.00 18.18 3.42
CA ALA A 479 -34.14 18.42 4.57
C ALA A 479 -34.21 19.88 5.08
N SER A 480 -34.19 20.01 6.39
CA SER A 480 -33.94 21.26 7.14
C SER A 480 -32.49 21.32 7.65
N GLY A 481 -31.84 20.17 7.78
CA GLY A 481 -30.41 20.04 8.07
C GLY A 481 -29.86 18.68 7.63
N VAL A 482 -28.56 18.61 7.34
CA VAL A 482 -27.89 17.42 6.82
C VAL A 482 -26.60 17.14 7.60
N ILE A 483 -26.31 15.87 7.88
CA ILE A 483 -25.00 15.40 8.31
C ILE A 483 -24.40 14.52 7.21
N LEU A 484 -23.21 14.85 6.77
CA LEU A 484 -22.45 14.16 5.75
C LEU A 484 -21.28 13.45 6.45
N ASP A 485 -21.24 12.13 6.42
CA ASP A 485 -20.23 11.34 7.11
C ASP A 485 -19.33 10.60 6.13
N HIS A 486 -18.23 11.26 5.81
CA HIS A 486 -17.25 10.84 4.82
C HIS A 486 -15.92 10.41 5.45
N ARG A 487 -15.92 10.10 6.75
CA ARG A 487 -14.70 9.95 7.57
C ARG A 487 -13.68 8.93 7.05
N THR A 488 -14.10 7.88 6.33
CA THR A 488 -13.16 6.99 5.64
C THR A 488 -12.45 7.72 4.51
N GLY A 489 -13.17 8.41 3.62
CA GLY A 489 -12.60 9.22 2.54
C GLY A 489 -11.50 8.54 1.70
N ASN A 490 -11.88 7.54 0.93
CA ASN A 490 -11.04 6.72 0.05
C ASN A 490 -10.57 7.40 -1.24
N GLY A 491 -10.83 8.70 -1.39
CA GLY A 491 -10.46 9.46 -2.58
C GLY A 491 -11.51 9.40 -3.67
N GLY A 492 -11.05 9.50 -4.91
CA GLY A 492 -11.89 9.33 -6.09
C GLY A 492 -11.66 10.38 -7.18
N THR A 493 -12.71 10.97 -7.74
CA THR A 493 -12.64 11.94 -8.84
C THR A 493 -13.02 13.35 -8.40
N GLU A 494 -12.28 14.35 -8.90
CA GLU A 494 -12.59 15.78 -8.65
C GLU A 494 -14.02 16.16 -9.07
N PRO A 495 -14.54 15.77 -10.25
CA PRO A 495 -15.93 16.09 -10.61
C PRO A 495 -16.97 15.60 -9.60
N ALA A 496 -16.71 14.47 -8.92
CA ALA A 496 -17.58 14.01 -7.84
C ALA A 496 -17.51 14.94 -6.63
N ALA A 497 -16.31 15.40 -6.28
CA ALA A 497 -16.11 16.37 -5.21
C ALA A 497 -16.83 17.69 -5.52
N GLU A 498 -16.73 18.20 -6.76
CA GLU A 498 -17.45 19.39 -7.23
C GLU A 498 -18.97 19.21 -7.11
N TYR A 499 -19.51 18.13 -7.69
CA TYR A 499 -20.95 17.81 -7.65
C TYR A 499 -21.51 17.80 -6.22
N LEU A 500 -20.79 17.15 -5.29
CA LEU A 500 -21.22 17.05 -3.90
C LEU A 500 -21.33 18.40 -3.19
N THR A 501 -20.71 19.48 -3.70
CA THR A 501 -20.82 20.83 -3.13
C THR A 501 -22.04 21.62 -3.63
N GLU A 502 -22.63 21.24 -4.76
CA GLU A 502 -23.62 22.05 -5.49
C GLU A 502 -24.86 22.41 -4.64
N LEU A 503 -25.32 21.48 -3.81
CA LEU A 503 -26.50 21.72 -2.97
C LEU A 503 -26.22 22.72 -1.85
N PHE A 504 -24.97 22.84 -1.39
CA PHE A 504 -24.67 23.41 -0.08
C PHE A 504 -24.05 24.80 -0.14
N ARG A 505 -23.48 25.23 -1.28
CA ARG A 505 -22.81 26.53 -1.37
C ARG A 505 -22.98 27.22 -2.73
N SER A 506 -22.80 28.55 -2.73
CA SER A 506 -22.80 29.34 -3.96
C SER A 506 -21.56 29.06 -4.81
N PRO A 507 -21.62 29.31 -6.13
CA PRO A 507 -20.51 29.04 -7.03
C PRO A 507 -19.24 29.76 -6.64
N ALA A 508 -18.10 29.07 -6.71
CA ALA A 508 -16.78 29.66 -6.53
C ALA A 508 -15.72 28.83 -7.27
N THR A 509 -14.66 29.50 -7.74
CA THR A 509 -13.42 28.83 -8.18
C THR A 509 -12.43 28.89 -7.03
N LEU A 510 -12.13 27.76 -6.41
CA LEU A 510 -11.28 27.72 -5.21
C LEU A 510 -9.79 27.54 -5.51
N GLY A 511 -9.44 27.22 -6.74
CA GLY A 511 -8.05 27.09 -7.14
C GLY A 511 -7.90 26.39 -8.49
N ALA A 512 -6.67 26.00 -8.81
CA ALA A 512 -6.37 25.23 -9.99
C ALA A 512 -5.35 24.12 -9.70
N SER A 513 -5.61 22.94 -10.24
CA SER A 513 -4.72 21.79 -10.19
C SER A 513 -3.58 21.91 -11.19
N THR A 514 -2.44 21.32 -10.84
CA THR A 514 -1.32 21.08 -11.77
C THR A 514 -1.02 19.61 -12.02
N GLY A 515 -1.74 18.72 -11.33
CA GLY A 515 -1.55 17.28 -11.42
C GLY A 515 -2.26 16.60 -12.60
N PHE A 516 -3.38 17.16 -13.08
CA PHE A 516 -4.28 16.46 -14.01
C PHE A 516 -3.79 16.41 -15.45
N ASN A 517 -3.19 17.50 -15.93
CA ASN A 517 -2.63 17.57 -17.27
C ASN A 517 -1.14 17.18 -17.37
N PHE A 518 -0.62 16.48 -16.35
CA PHE A 518 0.79 16.08 -16.24
C PHE A 518 1.76 17.20 -16.60
N THR A 519 1.46 18.44 -16.19
CA THR A 519 2.38 19.56 -16.34
C THR A 519 3.47 19.48 -15.28
N ILE A 520 4.26 18.43 -15.43
CA ILE A 520 5.35 17.97 -14.58
C ILE A 520 6.37 19.11 -14.44
N GLY A 521 6.76 19.42 -13.21
CA GLY A 521 7.84 20.37 -12.92
C GLY A 521 7.45 21.86 -12.96
N LEU A 522 6.17 22.23 -13.10
CA LEU A 522 5.75 23.63 -12.96
C LEU A 522 5.86 24.17 -11.53
N ILE A 523 5.78 23.28 -10.54
CA ILE A 523 5.81 23.64 -9.12
C ILE A 523 6.96 22.90 -8.44
N GLY A 524 7.83 23.65 -7.77
CA GLY A 524 8.96 23.11 -7.04
C GLY A 524 9.52 24.08 -6.00
N PRO A 525 10.68 23.76 -5.40
CA PRO A 525 11.31 24.56 -4.36
C PRO A 525 11.47 26.05 -4.68
N SER A 526 11.75 26.37 -5.95
CA SER A 526 11.96 27.74 -6.44
C SER A 526 10.68 28.48 -6.80
N THR A 527 9.51 27.82 -6.81
CA THR A 527 8.25 28.46 -7.17
C THR A 527 7.86 29.49 -6.13
N THR A 528 7.79 30.75 -6.53
CA THR A 528 7.35 31.85 -5.66
C THR A 528 5.83 31.96 -5.65
N VAL A 529 5.27 32.71 -4.70
CA VAL A 529 3.83 33.04 -4.69
C VAL A 529 3.41 33.75 -5.98
N LYS A 530 4.28 34.60 -6.54
CA LYS A 530 4.04 35.28 -7.81
C LYS A 530 3.92 34.29 -8.97
N ASP A 531 4.80 33.29 -9.03
CA ASP A 531 4.76 32.26 -10.07
C ASP A 531 3.50 31.41 -9.95
N ALA A 532 3.15 30.99 -8.71
CA ALA A 532 1.93 30.26 -8.43
C ALA A 532 0.68 31.05 -8.84
N LEU A 533 0.60 32.34 -8.52
CA LEU A 533 -0.51 33.20 -8.93
C LEU A 533 -0.63 33.34 -10.44
N ALA A 534 0.49 33.38 -11.17
CA ALA A 534 0.50 33.39 -12.63
C ALA A 534 -0.07 32.08 -13.19
N ILE A 535 0.29 30.94 -12.60
CA ILE A 535 -0.26 29.62 -12.96
C ILE A 535 -1.77 29.59 -12.69
N PHE A 536 -2.22 29.99 -11.50
CA PHE A 536 -3.65 30.07 -11.18
C PHE A 536 -4.41 30.95 -12.16
N THR A 537 -3.90 32.15 -12.45
CA THR A 537 -4.53 33.09 -13.39
C THR A 537 -4.69 32.50 -14.79
N ALA A 538 -3.71 31.71 -15.24
CA ALA A 538 -3.76 31.04 -16.54
C ALA A 538 -4.74 29.86 -16.58
N ARG A 539 -5.02 29.23 -15.42
CA ARG A 539 -5.79 27.98 -15.33
C ARG A 539 -7.20 28.10 -14.77
N LYS A 540 -7.52 29.17 -14.05
CA LYS A 540 -8.82 29.35 -13.38
C LYS A 540 -10.07 29.33 -14.30
N GLY A 541 -9.87 29.29 -15.62
CA GLY A 541 -10.94 29.16 -16.61
C GLY A 541 -10.77 27.96 -17.56
N THR A 542 -9.92 26.99 -17.19
CA THR A 542 -9.72 25.74 -17.94
C THR A 542 -10.30 24.57 -17.14
N GLU A 543 -10.18 23.35 -17.68
CA GLU A 543 -10.54 22.10 -16.97
C GLU A 543 -9.69 21.82 -15.72
N ASP A 544 -8.57 22.54 -15.52
CA ASP A 544 -7.75 22.40 -14.32
C ASP A 544 -8.32 23.18 -13.12
N ALA A 545 -9.36 23.99 -13.31
CA ALA A 545 -9.96 24.81 -12.27
C ALA A 545 -10.90 23.98 -11.40
N PHE A 546 -10.75 24.08 -10.07
CA PHE A 546 -11.69 23.46 -9.14
C PHE A 546 -12.86 24.41 -8.88
N VAL A 547 -14.02 24.06 -9.42
CA VAL A 547 -15.23 24.87 -9.40
C VAL A 547 -16.27 24.17 -8.53
N VAL A 548 -16.72 24.88 -7.50
CA VAL A 548 -17.62 24.33 -6.48
C VAL A 548 -18.90 25.14 -6.40
N GLY A 549 -19.96 24.52 -5.90
CA GLY A 549 -21.24 25.17 -5.64
C GLY A 549 -22.15 25.33 -6.86
N SER A 550 -23.35 25.82 -6.62
CA SER A 550 -24.37 26.08 -7.65
C SER A 550 -25.16 27.35 -7.31
N ASP A 551 -25.62 28.07 -8.33
CA ASP A 551 -26.55 29.20 -8.15
C ASP A 551 -27.87 28.77 -7.52
N THR A 552 -28.17 27.47 -7.53
CA THR A 552 -29.35 26.86 -6.92
C THR A 552 -29.08 26.26 -5.53
N ALA A 553 -27.94 26.56 -4.92
CA ALA A 553 -27.59 26.07 -3.60
C ALA A 553 -28.57 26.52 -2.52
N ARG A 554 -28.81 25.65 -1.54
CA ARG A 554 -29.67 25.92 -0.38
C ARG A 554 -28.87 26.54 0.75
N GLN A 555 -28.68 27.86 0.69
CA GLN A 555 -27.97 28.64 1.71
C GLN A 555 -28.59 28.58 3.12
N ASN A 556 -29.85 28.12 3.24
CA ASN A 556 -30.53 27.93 4.52
C ASN A 556 -30.41 26.52 5.09
N LEU A 557 -29.78 25.58 4.37
CA LEU A 557 -29.63 24.19 4.76
C LEU A 557 -28.37 24.01 5.61
N ARG A 558 -28.51 23.91 6.93
CA ARG A 558 -27.36 23.64 7.82
C ARG A 558 -26.78 22.26 7.53
N THR A 559 -25.50 22.20 7.24
CA THR A 559 -24.83 20.98 6.79
C THR A 559 -23.56 20.75 7.58
N ALA A 560 -23.51 19.66 8.34
CA ALA A 560 -22.29 19.22 9.00
C ALA A 560 -21.55 18.21 8.12
N LEU A 561 -20.24 18.34 7.98
CA LEU A 561 -19.37 17.37 7.32
C LEU A 561 -18.40 16.77 8.33
N LEU A 562 -18.43 15.45 8.50
CA LEU A 562 -17.57 14.73 9.45
C LEU A 562 -16.33 14.20 8.73
N LEU A 563 -15.16 14.47 9.31
CA LEU A 563 -13.84 14.21 8.73
C LEU A 563 -12.98 13.37 9.67
N ALA A 564 -12.12 12.51 9.12
CA ALA A 564 -11.12 11.81 9.90
C ALA A 564 -9.84 11.53 9.11
N ARG A 565 -9.95 10.81 7.99
CA ARG A 565 -8.80 10.33 7.22
C ARG A 565 -8.64 11.05 5.90
N ASP A 566 -9.70 11.04 5.09
CA ASP A 566 -9.93 11.86 3.90
C ASP A 566 -8.67 12.18 3.06
N GLY A 567 -8.40 11.38 2.01
CA GLY A 567 -7.30 11.62 1.07
C GLY A 567 -7.76 11.80 -0.39
N SER A 568 -6.93 12.40 -1.25
CA SER A 568 -7.19 12.59 -2.69
C SER A 568 -8.48 13.37 -2.92
N ALA A 569 -9.39 13.01 -3.85
CA ALA A 569 -10.66 13.72 -4.03
C ALA A 569 -11.49 13.90 -2.74
N SER A 570 -11.23 13.08 -1.70
CA SER A 570 -11.79 13.28 -0.36
C SER A 570 -11.16 14.42 0.44
N ASP A 571 -9.99 14.96 0.06
CA ASP A 571 -9.49 16.27 0.49
C ASP A 571 -10.18 17.43 -0.27
N TRP A 572 -10.47 17.23 -1.56
CA TRP A 572 -11.07 18.26 -2.42
C TRP A 572 -12.51 18.55 -2.02
N PHE A 573 -13.29 17.53 -1.64
CA PHE A 573 -14.66 17.73 -1.21
C PHE A 573 -14.78 18.62 0.05
N PRO A 574 -14.09 18.33 1.17
CA PRO A 574 -14.04 19.21 2.34
C PRO A 574 -13.48 20.61 2.03
N LEU A 575 -12.46 20.73 1.17
CA LEU A 575 -11.98 22.02 0.71
C LEU A 575 -13.10 22.80 0.00
N GLY A 576 -13.82 22.12 -0.88
CA GLY A 576 -14.98 22.63 -1.60
C GLY A 576 -16.14 23.02 -0.70
N MET A 577 -16.30 22.37 0.43
CA MET A 577 -17.35 22.67 1.41
C MET A 577 -16.97 23.81 2.36
N ARG A 578 -15.68 23.98 2.64
CA ARG A 578 -15.14 24.96 3.59
C ARG A 578 -15.53 26.41 3.23
N GLY A 579 -15.90 27.17 4.26
CA GLY A 579 -16.18 28.60 4.17
C GLY A 579 -17.60 28.97 3.70
N ALA A 580 -18.45 28.00 3.37
CA ALA A 580 -19.87 28.26 3.13
C ALA A 580 -20.58 28.57 4.46
N PRO A 581 -21.46 29.60 4.52
CA PRO A 581 -22.02 30.11 5.78
C PRO A 581 -22.95 29.13 6.51
N ASN A 582 -23.47 28.13 5.80
CA ASN A 582 -24.37 27.09 6.29
C ASN A 582 -23.68 25.73 6.46
N VAL A 583 -22.37 25.65 6.23
CA VAL A 583 -21.59 24.41 6.33
C VAL A 583 -20.64 24.50 7.52
N ARG A 584 -20.47 23.39 8.23
CA ARG A 584 -19.45 23.27 9.27
C ARG A 584 -18.78 21.90 9.24
N LEU A 585 -17.46 21.88 9.32
CA LEU A 585 -16.62 20.69 9.30
C LEU A 585 -16.27 20.28 10.74
N PHE A 586 -16.39 19.00 11.05
CA PHE A 586 -16.15 18.42 12.38
C PHE A 586 -15.20 17.22 12.28
N GLY A 587 -14.37 17.02 13.30
CA GLY A 587 -13.53 15.83 13.43
C GLY A 587 -12.06 16.18 13.30
N ARG A 588 -11.34 15.49 12.43
CA ARG A 588 -9.89 15.71 12.24
C ARG A 588 -9.58 16.25 10.86
N ARG A 589 -8.42 16.89 10.78
CA ARG A 589 -7.87 17.35 9.52
C ARG A 589 -7.67 16.17 8.55
N THR A 590 -7.98 16.40 7.28
CA THR A 590 -7.77 15.49 6.13
C THR A 590 -6.28 15.32 5.77
N ALA A 591 -5.95 14.37 4.89
CA ALA A 591 -4.58 13.95 4.58
C ALA A 591 -3.70 15.00 3.86
N GLY A 592 -4.29 15.99 3.18
CA GLY A 592 -3.58 17.02 2.43
C GLY A 592 -3.01 16.55 1.09
N ALA A 593 -3.66 15.57 0.46
CA ALA A 593 -3.24 14.93 -0.78
C ALA A 593 -3.84 15.60 -2.02
N PHE A 594 -3.50 16.88 -2.23
CA PHE A 594 -3.93 17.68 -3.39
C PHE A 594 -3.03 17.49 -4.62
N SER A 595 -2.79 16.23 -4.99
CA SER A 595 -1.98 15.84 -6.15
C SER A 595 -2.68 14.73 -6.95
N SER A 596 -2.13 14.37 -8.11
CA SER A 596 -2.42 13.10 -8.80
C SER A 596 -1.16 12.24 -8.77
N TYR A 597 -1.11 11.12 -9.49
CA TYR A 597 0.08 10.26 -9.54
C TYR A 597 0.40 9.72 -10.92
N ILE A 598 1.67 9.38 -11.10
CA ILE A 598 2.16 8.59 -12.23
C ILE A 598 2.53 7.21 -11.70
N SER A 599 2.02 6.18 -12.35
CA SER A 599 2.35 4.79 -12.03
C SER A 599 3.47 4.29 -12.92
N PHE A 600 4.44 3.61 -12.32
CA PHE A 600 5.53 2.94 -12.98
C PHE A 600 5.43 1.45 -12.70
N ASP A 601 5.25 0.70 -13.78
CA ASP A 601 5.35 -0.75 -13.74
C ASP A 601 6.80 -1.17 -13.98
N TYR A 602 7.32 -2.01 -13.10
CA TYR A 602 8.58 -2.72 -13.28
C TYR A 602 8.33 -4.22 -13.44
N TYR A 603 9.38 -4.98 -13.81
CA TYR A 603 9.28 -6.43 -13.95
C TYR A 603 8.97 -7.11 -12.59
N GLY A 604 8.34 -8.29 -12.61
CA GLY A 604 8.11 -9.12 -11.41
C GLY A 604 7.16 -8.53 -10.38
N MET A 605 6.08 -7.88 -10.84
CA MET A 605 5.02 -7.30 -10.00
C MET A 605 5.53 -6.27 -8.98
N MET A 606 6.64 -5.61 -9.28
CA MET A 606 7.08 -4.44 -8.54
C MET A 606 6.53 -3.22 -9.27
N ASN A 607 5.62 -2.50 -8.63
CA ASN A 607 5.12 -1.24 -9.14
C ASN A 607 5.38 -0.14 -8.13
N PHE A 608 5.47 1.10 -8.60
CA PHE A 608 5.51 2.24 -7.71
C PHE A 608 4.79 3.42 -8.34
N ARG A 609 4.20 4.24 -7.48
CA ARG A 609 3.47 5.43 -7.84
C ARG A 609 4.18 6.61 -7.21
N LEU A 610 4.31 7.69 -7.96
CA LEU A 610 4.83 8.96 -7.47
C LEU A 610 3.73 9.98 -7.64
N ALA A 611 3.36 10.67 -6.57
CA ALA A 611 2.52 11.85 -6.68
C ALA A 611 3.16 12.88 -7.60
N SER A 612 2.35 13.63 -8.32
CA SER A 612 2.76 14.69 -9.22
C SER A 612 1.77 15.84 -9.16
N GLY A 613 2.32 17.05 -9.12
CA GLY A 613 1.55 18.28 -9.11
C GLY A 613 1.18 18.76 -7.70
N ASP A 614 0.46 19.86 -7.69
CA ASP A 614 -0.03 20.59 -6.53
C ASP A 614 -1.35 21.31 -6.89
N PHE A 615 -2.03 21.84 -5.88
CA PHE A 615 -3.21 22.68 -6.03
C PHE A 615 -2.90 24.11 -5.59
N ILE A 616 -3.17 25.09 -6.44
CA ILE A 616 -2.88 26.50 -6.19
C ILE A 616 -4.17 27.28 -5.93
N GLU A 617 -4.22 27.98 -4.80
CA GLU A 617 -5.33 28.86 -4.44
C GLU A 617 -5.22 30.27 -5.08
N PRO A 618 -6.30 31.07 -5.09
CA PRO A 618 -6.31 32.41 -5.68
C PRO A 618 -5.30 33.40 -5.08
N ASP A 619 -4.76 33.12 -3.90
CA ASP A 619 -3.72 33.92 -3.25
C ASP A 619 -2.29 33.47 -3.61
N GLY A 620 -2.15 32.41 -4.41
CA GLY A 620 -0.87 31.82 -4.81
C GLY A 620 -0.27 30.86 -3.78
N SER A 621 -1.01 30.51 -2.72
CA SER A 621 -0.63 29.42 -1.82
C SER A 621 -0.85 28.05 -2.47
N THR A 622 -0.14 27.04 -1.98
CA THR A 622 -0.20 25.65 -2.45
C THR A 622 -0.79 24.76 -1.35
N GLN A 623 -1.60 23.75 -1.69
CA GLN A 623 -2.27 22.92 -0.68
C GLN A 623 -1.68 21.53 -0.44
N LEU A 624 -0.80 21.02 -1.29
CA LEU A 624 -0.17 19.72 -1.01
C LEU A 624 0.58 19.75 0.33
N GLY A 625 0.32 18.78 1.21
CA GLY A 625 0.89 18.76 2.57
C GLY A 625 0.12 19.56 3.61
N HIS A 626 -1.00 20.16 3.22
CA HIS A 626 -1.85 20.95 4.10
C HIS A 626 -3.28 20.42 4.05
N GLY A 627 -3.57 19.47 4.93
CA GLY A 627 -4.92 18.94 5.06
C GLY A 627 -5.93 20.02 5.45
N VAL A 628 -7.16 19.85 4.99
CA VAL A 628 -8.30 20.73 5.30
C VAL A 628 -8.58 20.64 6.78
N ARG A 629 -8.37 21.75 7.49
CA ARG A 629 -8.71 21.84 8.91
C ARG A 629 -10.23 21.89 9.07
N PRO A 630 -10.82 21.09 9.96
CA PRO A 630 -12.21 21.24 10.33
C PRO A 630 -12.43 22.56 11.07
N ASP A 631 -13.67 23.04 11.09
CA ASP A 631 -14.08 24.19 11.90
C ASP A 631 -14.09 23.84 13.39
N GLU A 632 -14.28 22.56 13.71
CA GLU A 632 -14.11 22.00 15.05
C GLU A 632 -13.19 20.77 15.00
N ASP A 633 -11.94 20.97 15.42
CA ASP A 633 -10.95 19.90 15.60
C ASP A 633 -11.25 19.14 16.90
N LEU A 634 -11.70 17.90 16.75
CA LEU A 634 -12.17 17.06 17.85
C LEU A 634 -11.87 15.59 17.61
N LEU A 635 -11.67 14.89 18.72
CA LEU A 635 -11.34 13.46 18.75
C LEU A 635 -12.45 12.69 19.46
N PRO A 636 -12.73 11.45 19.05
CA PRO A 636 -13.50 10.50 19.85
C PRO A 636 -13.01 10.46 21.30
N ARG A 637 -13.92 10.60 22.25
CA ARG A 637 -13.63 10.48 23.68
C ARG A 637 -13.74 9.04 24.13
N GLN A 638 -12.82 8.63 25.00
CA GLN A 638 -12.85 7.30 25.60
C GLN A 638 -14.15 7.06 26.38
N SER A 639 -14.61 8.06 27.11
CA SER A 639 -15.89 8.03 27.83
C SER A 639 -17.11 7.84 26.91
N ASP A 640 -17.13 8.46 25.72
CA ASP A 640 -18.23 8.33 24.77
C ASP A 640 -18.23 6.95 24.09
N LEU A 641 -17.07 6.50 23.60
CA LEU A 641 -16.93 5.18 22.95
C LEU A 641 -17.39 4.05 23.89
N LEU A 642 -17.06 4.17 25.17
CA LEU A 642 -17.39 3.17 26.19
C LEU A 642 -18.90 2.96 26.36
N VAL A 643 -19.71 3.99 26.07
CA VAL A 643 -21.18 3.93 26.16
C VAL A 643 -21.86 3.92 24.77
N GLY A 644 -21.11 3.58 23.72
CA GLY A 644 -21.64 3.47 22.36
C GLY A 644 -22.03 4.82 21.75
N ARG A 645 -21.33 5.90 22.11
CA ARG A 645 -21.52 7.24 21.54
C ARG A 645 -20.39 7.61 20.60
N ASP A 646 -20.74 8.35 19.57
CA ASP A 646 -19.80 8.95 18.64
C ASP A 646 -19.69 10.45 18.91
N THR A 647 -18.60 10.86 19.57
CA THR A 647 -18.33 12.25 19.95
C THR A 647 -18.45 13.22 18.77
N VAL A 648 -17.97 12.82 17.59
CA VAL A 648 -17.91 13.67 16.40
C VAL A 648 -19.33 13.89 15.87
N TYR A 649 -20.08 12.82 15.74
CA TYR A 649 -21.47 12.87 15.30
C TYR A 649 -22.36 13.65 16.28
N GLU A 650 -22.27 13.38 17.58
CA GLU A 650 -23.11 14.04 18.59
C GLU A 650 -22.90 15.55 18.60
N ARG A 651 -21.64 16.00 18.44
CA ARG A 651 -21.33 17.43 18.33
C ARG A 651 -21.94 18.06 17.08
N ALA A 652 -21.82 17.38 15.94
CA ALA A 652 -22.40 17.82 14.67
C ALA A 652 -23.93 17.88 14.72
N LEU A 653 -24.59 16.87 15.30
CA LEU A 653 -26.04 16.82 15.47
C LEU A 653 -26.56 17.98 16.32
N ALA A 654 -25.87 18.29 17.43
CA ALA A 654 -26.21 19.43 18.27
C ALA A 654 -26.13 20.76 17.49
N TRP A 655 -25.10 20.92 16.66
CA TRP A 655 -24.93 22.12 15.84
C TRP A 655 -25.99 22.22 14.74
N VAL A 656 -26.30 21.14 14.02
CA VAL A 656 -27.33 21.17 12.97
C VAL A 656 -28.70 21.56 13.55
N ARG A 657 -29.04 21.01 14.74
CA ARG A 657 -30.29 21.33 15.45
C ARG A 657 -30.39 22.80 15.87
N THR A 658 -29.33 23.35 16.46
CA THR A 658 -29.43 24.61 17.20
C THR A 658 -28.71 25.79 16.53
N GLY A 659 -27.69 25.50 15.73
CA GLY A 659 -26.74 26.46 15.18
C GLY A 659 -25.57 26.78 16.12
N ASN A 660 -25.56 26.23 17.33
CA ASN A 660 -24.54 26.47 18.37
C ASN A 660 -23.58 25.28 18.53
#